data_AF-A0A7X6V138-F1
#
_entry.id   AF-A0A7X6V138-F1
#
_cell.length_a   1.000
_cell.length_b   1.000
_cell.length_c   1.000
_cell.angle_alpha   90.00
_cell.angle_beta   90.00
_cell.angle_gamma   90.00
#
_symmetry.space_group_name_H-M   'P 1'
#
loop_
_entity.id
_entity.type
_entity.pdbx_description
1 polymer ?
#
loop_
_entity_poly.entity_id
_entity_poly.type
_entity_poly.pdbx_seq_one_letter_code
_entity_poly.pdbx_strand_id
1 'polypeptide(L)'
;MNTSWCRPLLLSALLLLPASLQAQSSRSGIGAILYADDQGTGVTFRTWAPNATSVGVRGSFNGWGTTALAKDTPGGSWNGYWSADVPQAKAGDQYKFRVGSSDKRDPRGFRVVNSAGNSIVYDHNAFDWGSTTNFNAIWRNDLVLYEMHIGTFNAESWLPSTFDQCIEKIPHLKRLGVSAVQLMPVMEFPGDRSWGYNPSDLYAVESSFGGPDGLKKFVKACHENGIAVLMDVVHNHYGPSDLDLWQYDGWQQNGKGGIYFYNDWKADTDWGSTRPDFGRAEVRDFIHDQIKMYVEDYKIDGFRWDSVYNIIYAGGADNPQGVQMLNEINTWLANNHPDVFRISEDNAFDRQVNFEAEWDRYHFLTDIRGMMTEGSDSSRNMDALAYHLSNGGFNRVIYMDSHDTCGDLNNKHRLAYDIDSNNTDTSYWAKKRALLGNMITLVSPGIPMIFAGSEMHEWWSFSNDQAIRWSRTNTYAGIVQAYSDLIHLRRNMQGITAGLKQPGKASVSHINNTDKVVGVVRWDQGGQTDDLVLAINASATARTGYSMPFPSAGTWYCLYNSDLKMYDADFGGVGPSLNGTVTASGGTPAASINLGAYSLQIYSKTPLPQESAASFDPPMPDGCGSIVTITYDPADGPLATASNVYAHIGRNGWQNETDHPMTNSNGNWILDYQIPDLTFELNLSFTDGDNLWDNNEGLNWSIPVLNCGDLPSETSWTPQAPNGCVPLTITYHPNGGPLMGANSIYLHVGQNGWQNVAEAQLTQTDENEWQVIYNIPEDTWQLDFVFKSGSGDQDLDWDNNNDKDWHVTVQNCLRVNEPAIAITNLPPSSTVASDVNQIVLRGTATNLAGEIVWSNRLNNATGSIPYADSWTIPSVPLAEGVNVIRVTGHTSTNNLNDGAKDSPTNAAYTAANSWPNGSNGGNGLDPWQISGDGTALLAAYASITNFTFGGTHAWALQANNGNFVEAIRPLAASLVPGDQVDFVFQNGGIDGGLNNSSVGVSFENRFGQRLTQFYFDGGTTNYVINDIAKKNTGIPWGRSVWTCSLELLTEQTYRFTIGTNQFTGTFADQSEMLISRIRFWNWNAGGGNERLFFIGPISITGDPLPVSTVHAEITITRQASPRRWAEELALTDGQLIATVNNPAGLLNNIWAATEILSNAWNWTLLPANDYQIEGHTIILAPTNLFQIFSFGQPGGD
;
A
#
# COMPACT_ATOMS: atom_id res chain seq x y z
N MET A 1 54.56 59.93 -11.66
CA MET A 1 55.29 59.26 -10.56
C MET A 1 54.32 59.06 -9.40
N ASN A 2 54.13 57.80 -9.01
CA ASN A 2 53.72 57.22 -7.71
C ASN A 2 52.69 57.92 -6.79
N THR A 3 51.55 57.24 -6.64
CA THR A 3 50.84 56.81 -5.41
C THR A 3 51.11 57.50 -4.06
N SER A 4 50.03 57.92 -3.39
CA SER A 4 49.45 57.34 -2.15
C SER A 4 48.93 58.37 -1.11
N TRP A 5 47.89 57.95 -0.36
CA TRP A 5 47.32 58.45 0.92
C TRP A 5 45.95 59.17 0.92
N CYS A 6 44.94 58.35 1.28
CA CYS A 6 43.87 58.53 2.28
C CYS A 6 42.68 59.52 2.16
N ARG A 7 41.50 58.88 2.10
CA ARG A 7 40.15 59.16 2.69
C ARG A 7 39.26 60.27 2.10
N PRO A 8 37.96 59.95 1.94
CA PRO A 8 36.91 60.81 2.48
C PRO A 8 35.92 60.04 3.38
N LEU A 9 35.61 60.67 4.51
CA LEU A 9 34.44 60.42 5.36
C LEU A 9 33.46 61.56 5.03
N LEU A 10 32.26 61.24 4.52
CA LEU A 10 31.00 61.99 4.67
C LEU A 10 30.01 61.56 3.59
N LEU A 11 29.12 60.60 3.91
CA LEU A 11 27.68 60.60 3.57
C LEU A 11 27.05 59.31 4.12
N SER A 12 26.60 59.32 5.37
CA SER A 12 25.77 58.23 5.94
C SER A 12 24.89 58.80 7.05
N ALA A 13 23.92 59.63 6.67
CA ALA A 13 22.88 60.14 7.56
C ALA A 13 21.54 60.23 6.81
N LEU A 14 21.09 59.10 6.26
CA LEU A 14 19.71 58.84 5.84
C LEU A 14 19.52 57.33 5.83
N LEU A 15 18.37 56.86 6.34
CA LEU A 15 17.93 55.47 6.55
C LEU A 15 18.13 54.90 7.97
N LEU A 16 17.52 55.56 8.95
CA LEU A 16 16.84 54.84 10.05
C LEU A 16 15.35 54.82 9.70
N LEU A 17 14.92 53.82 8.93
CA LEU A 17 13.51 53.44 8.86
C LEU A 17 13.25 52.42 9.99
N PRO A 18 12.14 52.53 10.73
CA PRO A 18 11.73 51.46 11.65
C PRO A 18 11.54 50.17 10.84
N ALA A 19 11.85 49.02 11.44
CA ALA A 19 11.50 47.71 10.89
C ALA A 19 10.04 47.78 10.40
N SER A 20 9.84 47.57 9.10
CA SER A 20 8.52 47.69 8.48
C SER A 20 7.53 46.81 9.24
N LEU A 21 6.53 47.42 9.86
CA LEU A 21 5.32 46.73 10.31
C LEU A 21 4.83 45.90 9.12
N GLN A 22 4.88 44.57 9.24
CA GLN A 22 4.30 43.69 8.24
C GLN A 22 2.79 43.99 8.23
N ALA A 23 2.26 44.32 7.05
CA ALA A 23 0.84 44.65 6.91
C ALA A 23 -0.01 43.37 6.95
N GLN A 24 -1.27 43.50 7.35
CA GLN A 24 -2.24 42.42 7.16
C GLN A 24 -2.34 42.05 5.68
N SER A 25 -2.55 40.76 5.39
CA SER A 25 -2.81 40.33 4.01
C SER A 25 -4.16 40.84 3.53
N SER A 26 -4.23 41.31 2.28
CA SER A 26 -5.49 41.64 1.60
C SER A 26 -6.14 40.45 0.92
N ARG A 27 -5.47 39.29 0.89
CA ARG A 27 -5.97 38.06 0.25
C ARG A 27 -6.93 37.32 1.18
N SER A 28 -7.87 36.58 0.62
CA SER A 28 -8.82 35.74 1.37
C SER A 28 -8.23 34.37 1.75
N GLY A 29 -8.93 33.61 2.58
CA GLY A 29 -8.54 32.25 3.00
C GLY A 29 -7.83 32.19 4.35
N ILE A 30 -7.86 31.03 5.01
CA ILE A 30 -7.27 30.79 6.33
C ILE A 30 -6.34 29.58 6.22
N GLY A 31 -5.22 29.60 6.91
CA GLY A 31 -4.15 28.62 6.84
C GLY A 31 -2.99 29.11 5.96
N ALA A 32 -2.31 28.20 5.27
CA ALA A 32 -1.29 28.51 4.26
C ALA A 32 -1.89 28.47 2.85
N ILE A 33 -2.20 29.65 2.28
CA ILE A 33 -2.85 29.79 0.97
C ILE A 33 -1.86 30.33 -0.06
N LEU A 34 -1.58 29.54 -1.09
CA LEU A 34 -0.73 29.95 -2.21
C LEU A 34 -1.39 31.10 -3.00
N TYR A 35 -0.58 32.04 -3.46
CA TYR A 35 -1.02 33.09 -4.37
C TYR A 35 -0.02 33.28 -5.50
N ALA A 36 -0.56 33.58 -6.68
CA ALA A 36 0.16 34.03 -7.86
C ALA A 36 -0.73 35.07 -8.57
N ASP A 37 -0.56 36.34 -8.20
CA ASP A 37 -1.34 37.46 -8.71
C ASP A 37 -0.43 38.61 -9.18
N ASP A 38 -1.02 39.72 -9.62
CA ASP A 38 -0.29 40.90 -10.11
C ASP A 38 0.69 41.50 -9.09
N GLN A 39 0.55 41.15 -7.80
CA GLN A 39 1.43 41.61 -6.73
C GLN A 39 2.54 40.60 -6.39
N GLY A 40 2.60 39.46 -7.09
CA GLY A 40 3.68 38.48 -7.03
C GLY A 40 3.20 37.06 -6.70
N THR A 41 4.17 36.21 -6.35
CA THR A 41 3.95 34.81 -5.95
C THR A 41 4.38 34.59 -4.52
N GLY A 42 3.69 33.72 -3.77
CA GLY A 42 4.07 33.36 -2.41
C GLY A 42 2.96 32.62 -1.66
N VAL A 43 3.02 32.65 -0.33
CA VAL A 43 1.99 32.05 0.54
C VAL A 43 1.46 33.11 1.51
N THR A 44 0.13 33.20 1.60
CA THR A 44 -0.56 33.91 2.67
C THR A 44 -0.68 32.95 3.84
N PHE A 45 -0.10 33.29 4.98
CA PHE A 45 -0.33 32.57 6.23
C PHE A 45 -1.36 33.33 7.05
N ARG A 46 -2.43 32.66 7.47
CA ARG A 46 -3.47 33.25 8.35
C ARG A 46 -3.96 32.25 9.39
N THR A 47 -4.05 32.65 10.66
CA THR A 47 -4.55 31.77 11.73
C THR A 47 -5.41 32.50 12.76
N TRP A 48 -6.39 31.80 13.35
CA TRP A 48 -7.24 32.31 14.41
C TRP A 48 -6.57 32.13 15.78
N ALA A 49 -6.24 33.23 16.43
CA ALA A 49 -5.60 33.24 17.75
C ALA A 49 -5.94 34.55 18.49
N PRO A 50 -7.22 34.73 18.87
CA PRO A 50 -7.73 36.02 19.34
C PRO A 50 -7.12 36.49 20.67
N ASN A 51 -6.66 35.55 21.52
CA ASN A 51 -6.03 35.87 22.80
C ASN A 51 -4.50 35.87 22.76
N ALA A 52 -3.90 35.50 21.61
CA ALA A 52 -2.46 35.51 21.47
C ALA A 52 -1.91 36.96 21.56
N THR A 53 -0.78 37.11 22.23
CA THR A 53 -0.09 38.40 22.35
C THR A 53 0.69 38.75 21.07
N SER A 54 1.18 37.73 20.37
CA SER A 54 1.87 37.82 19.08
C SER A 54 1.69 36.53 18.30
N VAL A 55 1.63 36.63 16.98
CA VAL A 55 1.69 35.47 16.09
C VAL A 55 2.77 35.71 15.04
N GLY A 56 3.54 34.66 14.73
CA GLY A 56 4.46 34.64 13.60
C GLY A 56 4.39 33.31 12.87
N VAL A 57 5.04 33.22 11.71
CA VAL A 57 5.23 31.98 10.97
C VAL A 57 6.72 31.68 10.87
N ARG A 58 7.08 30.42 11.08
CA ARG A 58 8.45 29.89 10.96
C ARG A 58 8.43 28.74 9.96
N GLY A 59 9.41 28.64 9.09
CA GLY A 59 9.48 27.53 8.14
C GLY A 59 10.79 27.44 7.37
N SER A 60 10.89 26.46 6.48
CA SER A 60 12.06 26.27 5.61
C SER A 60 12.43 27.52 4.81
N PHE A 61 11.42 28.26 4.32
CA PHE A 61 11.59 29.47 3.51
C PHE A 61 12.29 30.64 4.22
N ASN A 62 12.35 30.64 5.56
CA ASN A 62 13.04 31.69 6.33
C ASN A 62 14.10 31.10 7.28
N GLY A 63 14.57 29.88 7.02
CA GLY A 63 15.56 29.19 7.85
C GLY A 63 15.08 28.96 9.29
N TRP A 64 13.78 28.73 9.46
CA TRP A 64 13.09 28.65 10.76
C TRP A 64 13.16 29.94 11.60
N GLY A 65 13.48 31.09 10.99
CA GLY A 65 13.27 32.40 11.59
C GLY A 65 11.78 32.71 11.78
N THR A 66 11.45 33.77 12.52
CA THR A 66 10.05 34.18 12.73
C THR A 66 9.69 35.37 11.87
N THR A 67 8.78 35.16 10.92
CA THR A 67 8.11 36.25 10.19
C THR A 67 6.86 36.64 10.96
N ALA A 68 6.75 37.90 11.40
CA ALA A 68 5.62 38.35 12.21
C ALA A 68 4.33 38.44 11.37
N LEU A 69 3.22 37.97 11.92
CA LEU A 69 1.90 38.18 11.34
C LEU A 69 1.28 39.45 11.92
N ALA A 70 0.52 40.16 11.09
CA ALA A 70 -0.22 41.35 11.47
C ALA A 70 -1.62 40.98 11.97
N LYS A 71 -2.23 41.88 12.72
CA LYS A 71 -3.63 41.75 13.11
C LYS A 71 -4.56 42.10 11.95
N ASP A 72 -5.46 41.19 11.57
CA ASP A 72 -6.53 41.48 10.62
C ASP A 72 -7.58 42.42 11.22
N THR A 73 -7.80 43.53 10.53
CA THR A 73 -8.70 44.61 10.92
C THR A 73 -9.65 45.01 9.78
N PRO A 74 -10.45 44.07 9.22
CA PRO A 74 -11.42 44.42 8.19
C PRO A 74 -12.42 45.45 8.75
N GLY A 75 -12.58 46.59 8.08
CA GLY A 75 -13.42 47.70 8.57
C GLY A 75 -12.84 48.46 9.77
N GLY A 76 -11.57 48.28 10.10
CA GLY A 76 -10.85 49.02 11.14
C GLY A 76 -10.89 48.41 12.55
N SER A 77 -11.49 47.22 12.72
CA SER A 77 -11.61 46.54 14.01
C SER A 77 -10.98 45.15 13.99
N TRP A 78 -10.26 44.80 15.06
CA TRP A 78 -9.66 43.47 15.27
C TRP A 78 -10.71 42.36 15.21
N ASN A 79 -10.51 41.36 14.34
CA ASN A 79 -11.44 40.25 14.16
C ASN A 79 -10.96 38.91 14.77
N GLY A 80 -9.77 38.87 15.38
CA GLY A 80 -9.22 37.65 15.98
C GLY A 80 -8.20 36.88 15.13
N TYR A 81 -8.02 37.24 13.85
CA TYR A 81 -7.14 36.54 12.91
C TYR A 81 -5.83 37.26 12.66
N TRP A 82 -4.74 36.52 12.63
CA TRP A 82 -3.42 37.06 12.30
C TRP A 82 -3.07 36.67 10.86
N SER A 83 -2.51 37.56 10.05
CA SER A 83 -2.07 37.22 8.69
C SER A 83 -0.79 37.92 8.21
N ALA A 84 -0.10 37.28 7.27
CA ALA A 84 1.01 37.87 6.52
C ALA A 84 1.18 37.19 5.16
N ASP A 85 1.55 37.99 4.16
CA ASP A 85 2.03 37.48 2.88
C ASP A 85 3.54 37.23 2.95
N VAL A 86 3.96 36.04 2.56
CA VAL A 86 5.37 35.62 2.57
C VAL A 86 5.79 35.20 1.15
N PRO A 87 6.42 36.10 0.38
CA PRO A 87 6.80 35.84 -1.01
C PRO A 87 7.83 34.71 -1.19
N GLN A 88 8.61 34.39 -0.16
CA GLN A 88 9.64 33.35 -0.22
C GLN A 88 9.09 31.93 0.03
N ALA A 89 7.88 31.84 0.58
CA ALA A 89 7.23 30.56 0.85
C ALA A 89 6.59 30.00 -0.42
N LYS A 90 6.63 28.68 -0.58
CA LYS A 90 6.07 27.94 -1.72
C LYS A 90 5.52 26.58 -1.28
N ALA A 91 4.80 25.91 -2.17
CA ALA A 91 4.38 24.52 -1.95
C ALA A 91 5.58 23.62 -1.60
N GLY A 92 5.37 22.70 -0.67
CA GLY A 92 6.41 21.81 -0.12
C GLY A 92 7.19 22.39 1.06
N ASP A 93 7.11 23.68 1.34
CA ASP A 93 7.77 24.25 2.51
C ASP A 93 7.14 23.75 3.81
N GLN A 94 7.99 23.34 4.75
CA GLN A 94 7.56 23.00 6.11
C GLN A 94 7.44 24.26 6.96
N TYR A 95 6.40 24.34 7.78
CA TYR A 95 6.15 25.50 8.64
C TYR A 95 5.40 25.16 9.92
N LYS A 96 5.47 26.09 10.88
CA LYS A 96 4.62 26.16 12.09
C LYS A 96 4.27 27.62 12.38
N PHE A 97 3.13 27.83 13.03
CA PHE A 97 2.79 29.12 13.63
C PHE A 97 3.47 29.26 14.99
N ARG A 98 4.18 30.36 15.19
CA ARG A 98 4.67 30.81 16.49
C ARG A 98 3.56 31.60 17.18
N VAL A 99 2.74 30.95 18.01
CA VAL A 99 1.64 31.57 18.75
C VAL A 99 2.13 31.90 20.16
N GLY A 100 2.34 33.19 20.45
CA GLY A 100 3.05 33.63 21.64
C GLY A 100 4.47 33.05 21.69
N SER A 101 4.73 32.15 22.63
CA SER A 101 6.01 31.44 22.79
C SER A 101 5.98 29.99 22.33
N SER A 102 4.87 29.51 21.78
CA SER A 102 4.68 28.11 21.40
C SER A 102 4.68 27.96 19.88
N ASP A 103 5.37 26.93 19.38
CA ASP A 103 5.24 26.53 17.97
C ASP A 103 4.07 25.54 17.87
N LYS A 104 3.13 25.85 17.00
CA LYS A 104 1.91 25.09 16.76
C LYS A 104 1.78 24.77 15.29
N ARG A 105 1.39 23.55 14.95
CA ARG A 105 0.94 23.24 13.58
C ARG A 105 -0.24 24.12 13.20
N ASP A 106 -0.42 24.31 11.90
CA ASP A 106 -1.58 25.00 11.36
C ASP A 106 -2.83 24.14 11.60
N PRO A 107 -3.85 24.65 12.34
CA PRO A 107 -5.14 23.97 12.47
C PRO A 107 -5.78 23.61 11.12
N ARG A 108 -5.46 24.38 10.08
CA ARG A 108 -5.92 24.22 8.69
C ARG A 108 -4.79 23.82 7.75
N GLY A 109 -3.75 23.15 8.26
CA GLY A 109 -2.69 22.60 7.44
C GLY A 109 -3.19 21.40 6.65
N PHE A 110 -3.22 21.52 5.32
CA PHE A 110 -3.71 20.45 4.43
C PHE A 110 -2.78 19.22 4.34
N ARG A 111 -1.53 19.38 4.78
CA ARG A 111 -0.53 18.31 4.81
C ARG A 111 0.39 18.52 6.01
N VAL A 112 0.84 17.42 6.60
CA VAL A 112 1.87 17.41 7.64
C VAL A 112 2.96 16.40 7.29
N VAL A 113 4.11 16.51 7.94
CA VAL A 113 5.17 15.48 7.88
C VAL A 113 4.68 14.18 8.53
N ASN A 114 4.05 14.33 9.69
CA ASN A 114 3.28 13.36 10.47
C ASN A 114 2.62 14.12 11.64
N SER A 115 1.81 13.43 12.44
CA SER A 115 1.14 13.97 13.64
C SER A 115 2.04 14.63 14.69
N ALA A 116 3.34 14.34 14.75
CA ALA A 116 4.29 15.03 15.65
C ALA A 116 5.10 16.15 14.94
N GLY A 117 5.02 16.21 13.61
CA GLY A 117 5.91 16.96 12.74
C GLY A 117 5.48 18.39 12.48
N ASN A 118 5.84 18.89 11.30
CA ASN A 118 5.54 20.23 10.82
C ASN A 118 4.39 20.20 9.81
N SER A 119 3.64 21.30 9.72
CA SER A 119 2.71 21.50 8.60
C SER A 119 3.51 21.73 7.32
N ILE A 120 2.94 21.36 6.17
CA ILE A 120 3.53 21.51 4.84
C ILE A 120 2.59 22.37 4.01
N VAL A 121 3.12 23.38 3.33
CA VAL A 121 2.34 24.16 2.36
C VAL A 121 1.97 23.24 1.20
N TYR A 122 0.68 23.08 0.93
CA TYR A 122 0.17 22.17 -0.08
C TYR A 122 -0.65 22.92 -1.13
N ASP A 123 -0.51 22.54 -2.40
CA ASP A 123 -1.25 23.13 -3.51
C ASP A 123 -2.35 22.17 -3.99
N HIS A 124 -3.61 22.51 -3.71
CA HIS A 124 -4.72 21.69 -4.18
C HIS A 124 -4.85 21.69 -5.71
N ASN A 125 -4.45 22.76 -6.38
CA ASN A 125 -4.62 22.96 -7.82
C ASN A 125 -3.55 22.22 -8.64
N ALA A 126 -2.52 21.70 -8.00
CA ALA A 126 -1.47 20.91 -8.68
C ALA A 126 -1.96 19.51 -9.11
N PHE A 127 -3.06 19.03 -8.53
CA PHE A 127 -3.64 17.73 -8.88
C PHE A 127 -4.62 17.84 -10.05
N ASP A 128 -4.41 17.05 -11.11
CA ASP A 128 -5.31 16.99 -12.26
C ASP A 128 -6.41 15.94 -12.08
N TRP A 129 -7.65 16.40 -11.97
CA TRP A 129 -8.84 15.55 -11.91
C TRP A 129 -9.25 14.97 -13.27
N GLY A 130 -8.81 15.56 -14.39
CA GLY A 130 -9.23 15.13 -15.72
C GLY A 130 -10.76 15.10 -15.89
N SER A 131 -11.27 14.05 -16.54
CA SER A 131 -12.70 13.88 -16.83
C SER A 131 -13.58 13.60 -15.62
N THR A 132 -13.02 13.26 -14.45
CA THR A 132 -13.82 12.99 -13.22
C THR A 132 -14.18 14.25 -12.44
N THR A 133 -13.85 15.43 -12.96
CA THR A 133 -14.20 16.71 -12.33
C THR A 133 -15.70 16.80 -11.97
N ASN A 134 -16.58 16.13 -12.72
CA ASN A 134 -18.02 16.03 -12.45
C ASN A 134 -18.48 14.57 -12.43
N PHE A 135 -18.33 13.89 -11.29
CA PHE A 135 -18.90 12.58 -11.07
C PHE A 135 -20.43 12.64 -11.00
N ASN A 136 -21.13 11.69 -11.62
CA ASN A 136 -22.59 11.64 -11.57
C ASN A 136 -23.04 11.03 -10.24
N ALA A 137 -23.78 11.82 -9.46
CA ALA A 137 -24.31 11.39 -8.17
C ALA A 137 -25.09 10.06 -8.26
N ILE A 138 -24.79 9.15 -7.34
CA ILE A 138 -25.50 7.88 -7.23
C ILE A 138 -26.81 8.12 -6.47
N TRP A 139 -27.91 7.57 -6.97
CA TRP A 139 -29.19 7.73 -6.26
C TRP A 139 -29.27 6.78 -5.05
N ARG A 140 -30.02 7.19 -4.02
CA ARG A 140 -30.05 6.54 -2.70
C ARG A 140 -30.59 5.11 -2.78
N ASN A 141 -31.43 4.84 -3.77
CA ASN A 141 -32.00 3.52 -4.01
C ASN A 141 -31.03 2.53 -4.69
N ASP A 142 -29.93 3.04 -5.23
CA ASP A 142 -28.87 2.26 -5.86
C ASP A 142 -27.63 2.09 -4.96
N LEU A 143 -27.63 2.73 -3.78
CA LEU A 143 -26.53 2.63 -2.84
C LEU A 143 -26.37 1.21 -2.31
N VAL A 144 -25.15 0.69 -2.44
CA VAL A 144 -24.61 -0.46 -1.71
C VAL A 144 -23.22 -0.05 -1.23
N LEU A 145 -23.09 0.19 0.08
CA LEU A 145 -21.88 0.69 0.71
C LEU A 145 -20.90 -0.46 0.99
N TYR A 146 -19.62 -0.22 0.73
CA TYR A 146 -18.52 -1.09 1.13
C TYR A 146 -17.61 -0.33 2.12
N GLU A 147 -17.76 -0.60 3.41
CA GLU A 147 -16.98 0.04 4.46
C GLU A 147 -15.57 -0.58 4.54
N MET A 148 -14.53 0.27 4.53
CA MET A 148 -13.14 -0.18 4.47
C MET A 148 -12.17 0.71 5.24
N HIS A 149 -11.07 0.09 5.71
CA HIS A 149 -9.96 0.76 6.37
C HIS A 149 -8.72 0.80 5.45
N ILE A 150 -8.30 2.00 5.01
CA ILE A 150 -7.17 2.15 4.07
C ILE A 150 -5.93 1.43 4.58
N GLY A 151 -5.54 1.66 5.84
CA GLY A 151 -4.31 1.12 6.40
C GLY A 151 -4.23 -0.40 6.50
N THR A 152 -5.29 -1.16 6.25
CA THR A 152 -5.26 -2.64 6.32
C THR A 152 -5.85 -3.33 5.10
N PHE A 153 -6.51 -2.58 4.21
CA PHE A 153 -7.26 -3.15 3.10
C PHE A 153 -6.36 -3.91 2.12
N ASN A 154 -5.26 -3.34 1.64
CA ASN A 154 -4.32 -4.03 0.73
C ASN A 154 -2.87 -4.01 1.28
N ALA A 155 -2.65 -4.72 2.39
CA ALA A 155 -1.41 -4.68 3.19
C ALA A 155 -0.66 -6.03 3.26
N GLU A 156 -0.81 -6.92 2.27
CA GLU A 156 -0.33 -8.32 2.36
C GLU A 156 1.18 -8.46 2.68
N SER A 157 1.98 -7.43 2.40
CA SER A 157 3.43 -7.39 2.66
C SER A 157 3.87 -6.47 3.80
N TRP A 158 3.09 -5.44 4.16
CA TRP A 158 3.45 -4.44 5.18
C TRP A 158 2.23 -3.60 5.61
N LEU A 159 2.28 -3.05 6.82
CA LEU A 159 1.24 -2.20 7.41
C LEU A 159 1.82 -0.87 7.90
N PRO A 160 1.11 0.26 7.72
CA PRO A 160 -0.22 0.37 7.09
C PRO A 160 -0.18 0.26 5.56
N SER A 161 -1.28 -0.12 4.90
CA SER A 161 -1.47 0.06 3.45
C SER A 161 -1.72 1.54 3.09
N THR A 162 -1.65 1.85 1.81
CA THR A 162 -1.82 3.20 1.23
C THR A 162 -3.01 3.27 0.29
N PHE A 163 -3.41 4.50 -0.06
CA PHE A 163 -4.43 4.73 -1.08
C PHE A 163 -4.05 4.11 -2.43
N ASP A 164 -2.79 4.28 -2.87
CA ASP A 164 -2.30 3.77 -4.15
C ASP A 164 -2.40 2.22 -4.21
N GLN A 165 -2.09 1.54 -3.10
CA GLN A 165 -2.30 0.10 -3.01
C GLN A 165 -3.78 -0.27 -3.02
N CYS A 166 -4.66 0.51 -2.38
CA CYS A 166 -6.09 0.23 -2.38
C CYS A 166 -6.71 0.36 -3.79
N ILE A 167 -6.17 1.21 -4.66
CA ILE A 167 -6.60 1.36 -6.06
C ILE A 167 -6.52 0.02 -6.82
N GLU A 168 -5.52 -0.82 -6.54
CA GLU A 168 -5.34 -2.14 -7.17
C GLU A 168 -6.55 -3.07 -7.00
N LYS A 169 -7.40 -2.80 -6.00
CA LYS A 169 -8.58 -3.62 -5.68
C LYS A 169 -9.89 -3.00 -6.18
N ILE A 170 -9.86 -1.82 -6.80
CA ILE A 170 -11.05 -1.22 -7.44
C ILE A 170 -11.69 -2.17 -8.48
N PRO A 171 -10.94 -2.91 -9.33
CA PRO A 171 -11.55 -3.89 -10.24
C PRO A 171 -12.35 -4.98 -9.51
N HIS A 172 -11.92 -5.39 -8.31
CA HIS A 172 -12.69 -6.33 -7.49
C HIS A 172 -13.99 -5.70 -6.99
N LEU A 173 -13.93 -4.48 -6.45
CA LEU A 173 -15.12 -3.75 -5.97
C LEU A 173 -16.15 -3.52 -7.09
N LYS A 174 -15.68 -3.15 -8.29
CA LYS A 174 -16.53 -3.00 -9.48
C LYS A 174 -17.22 -4.31 -9.85
N ARG A 175 -16.49 -5.43 -9.90
CA ARG A 175 -17.06 -6.77 -10.16
C ARG A 175 -17.98 -7.28 -9.05
N LEU A 176 -17.75 -6.86 -7.82
CA LEU A 176 -18.67 -7.14 -6.71
C LEU A 176 -20.01 -6.39 -6.91
N GLY A 177 -19.99 -5.31 -7.67
CA GLY A 177 -21.16 -4.50 -8.01
C GLY A 177 -21.48 -3.43 -6.96
N VAL A 178 -20.61 -3.17 -5.99
CA VAL A 178 -20.85 -2.11 -4.99
C VAL A 178 -20.90 -0.75 -5.68
N SER A 179 -21.77 0.13 -5.21
CA SER A 179 -21.93 1.46 -5.81
C SER A 179 -21.07 2.50 -5.12
N ALA A 180 -20.68 2.27 -3.87
CA ALA A 180 -19.91 3.22 -3.09
C ALA A 180 -19.01 2.52 -2.09
N VAL A 181 -17.87 3.15 -1.80
CA VAL A 181 -17.02 2.81 -0.66
C VAL A 181 -17.24 3.82 0.46
N GLN A 182 -17.19 3.37 1.71
CA GLN A 182 -17.16 4.23 2.89
C GLN A 182 -15.81 4.06 3.57
N LEU A 183 -14.98 5.08 3.51
CA LEU A 183 -13.68 5.09 4.16
C LEU A 183 -13.87 5.33 5.66
N MET A 184 -13.29 4.47 6.49
CA MET A 184 -13.00 4.81 7.88
C MET A 184 -12.15 6.10 7.95
N PRO A 185 -12.09 6.82 9.09
CA PRO A 185 -11.47 8.13 9.15
C PRO A 185 -10.02 8.14 8.61
N VAL A 186 -9.74 9.04 7.65
CA VAL A 186 -8.42 9.18 6.99
C VAL A 186 -7.71 10.49 7.34
N MET A 187 -8.23 11.23 8.32
CA MET A 187 -7.55 12.41 8.87
C MET A 187 -6.29 11.98 9.61
N GLU A 188 -5.28 12.84 9.64
CA GLU A 188 -4.03 12.56 10.36
C GLU A 188 -4.29 12.24 11.83
N PHE A 189 -3.63 11.19 12.33
CA PHE A 189 -3.72 10.73 13.71
C PHE A 189 -2.33 10.46 14.33
N PRO A 190 -2.24 10.31 15.66
CA PRO A 190 -1.00 9.96 16.34
C PRO A 190 -0.39 8.63 15.88
N GLY A 191 0.86 8.66 15.41
CA GLY A 191 1.58 7.49 14.87
C GLY A 191 1.03 7.00 13.52
N ASP A 192 1.51 5.82 13.08
CA ASP A 192 1.27 5.37 11.70
C ASP A 192 0.12 4.33 11.60
N ARG A 193 -0.46 3.94 12.74
CA ARG A 193 -1.53 2.95 12.81
C ARG A 193 -2.61 3.36 13.79
N SER A 194 -3.81 3.58 13.29
CA SER A 194 -5.01 3.83 14.07
C SER A 194 -6.24 3.36 13.28
N TRP A 195 -7.39 3.21 13.94
CA TRP A 195 -8.68 3.17 13.25
C TRP A 195 -9.09 4.55 12.69
N GLY A 196 -8.38 5.61 13.09
CA GLY A 196 -8.58 6.99 12.63
C GLY A 196 -9.52 7.85 13.51
N TYR A 197 -10.21 7.25 14.48
CA TYR A 197 -11.18 7.97 15.34
C TYR A 197 -10.58 8.92 16.38
N ASN A 198 -9.26 9.09 16.39
CA ASN A 198 -8.51 9.95 17.31
C ASN A 198 -7.73 11.04 16.54
N PRO A 199 -8.37 11.84 15.67
CA PRO A 199 -7.65 12.72 14.76
C PRO A 199 -6.84 13.79 15.50
N SER A 200 -5.61 14.03 15.05
CA SER A 200 -4.74 15.10 15.56
C SER A 200 -4.84 16.38 14.71
N ASP A 201 -4.99 16.23 13.39
CA ASP A 201 -5.01 17.34 12.43
C ASP A 201 -6.11 17.11 11.37
N LEU A 202 -7.28 17.71 11.56
CA LEU A 202 -8.51 17.42 10.79
C LEU A 202 -8.48 17.82 9.30
N TYR A 203 -7.57 18.71 8.92
CA TYR A 203 -7.42 19.19 7.55
C TYR A 203 -6.35 18.39 6.79
N ALA A 204 -5.51 17.64 7.49
CA ALA A 204 -4.49 16.80 6.89
C ALA A 204 -5.03 15.39 6.68
N VAL A 205 -4.75 14.82 5.52
CA VAL A 205 -4.95 13.39 5.26
C VAL A 205 -3.72 12.63 5.79
N GLU A 206 -3.95 11.49 6.42
CA GLU A 206 -2.94 10.66 7.07
C GLU A 206 -1.71 10.44 6.18
N SER A 207 -0.58 10.95 6.64
CA SER A 207 0.69 10.92 5.93
C SER A 207 1.14 9.50 5.59
N SER A 208 0.92 8.54 6.50
CA SER A 208 1.28 7.13 6.31
C SER A 208 0.46 6.42 5.23
N PHE A 209 -0.72 6.95 4.90
CA PHE A 209 -1.58 6.39 3.83
C PHE A 209 -1.24 6.96 2.44
N GLY A 210 -0.29 7.89 2.35
CA GLY A 210 0.07 8.62 1.12
C GLY A 210 -0.38 10.08 1.11
N GLY A 211 -1.02 10.55 2.17
CA GLY A 211 -1.43 11.95 2.33
C GLY A 211 -2.47 12.43 1.30
N PRO A 212 -2.57 13.75 1.07
CA PRO A 212 -3.68 14.34 0.32
C PRO A 212 -3.71 13.92 -1.16
N ASP A 213 -2.55 13.75 -1.80
CA ASP A 213 -2.48 13.30 -3.20
C ASP A 213 -2.96 11.85 -3.34
N GLY A 214 -2.63 10.97 -2.38
CA GLY A 214 -3.11 9.59 -2.36
C GLY A 214 -4.63 9.51 -2.31
N LEU A 215 -5.27 10.30 -1.44
CA LEU A 215 -6.73 10.35 -1.37
C LEU A 215 -7.35 10.83 -2.68
N LYS A 216 -6.80 11.89 -3.31
CA LYS A 216 -7.32 12.38 -4.60
C LYS A 216 -7.21 11.34 -5.72
N LYS A 217 -6.07 10.62 -5.81
CA LYS A 217 -5.91 9.51 -6.77
C LYS A 217 -6.94 8.41 -6.54
N PHE A 218 -7.17 8.03 -5.28
CA PHE A 218 -8.15 7.01 -4.94
C PHE A 218 -9.57 7.43 -5.33
N VAL A 219 -9.99 8.65 -4.99
CA VAL A 219 -11.30 9.18 -5.36
C VAL A 219 -11.47 9.23 -6.87
N LYS A 220 -10.46 9.75 -7.59
CA LYS A 220 -10.46 9.78 -9.06
C LYS A 220 -10.63 8.38 -9.65
N ALA A 221 -9.88 7.39 -9.17
CA ALA A 221 -9.98 6.02 -9.66
C ALA A 221 -11.33 5.35 -9.36
N CYS A 222 -11.93 5.63 -8.19
CA CYS A 222 -13.29 5.19 -7.87
C CYS A 222 -14.33 5.83 -8.80
N HIS A 223 -14.25 7.14 -9.02
CA HIS A 223 -15.15 7.89 -9.91
C HIS A 223 -15.07 7.42 -11.36
N GLU A 224 -13.87 7.16 -11.88
CA GLU A 224 -13.66 6.55 -13.21
C GLU A 224 -14.36 5.19 -13.35
N ASN A 225 -14.57 4.50 -12.23
CA ASN A 225 -15.21 3.19 -12.17
C ASN A 225 -16.68 3.23 -11.72
N GLY A 226 -17.29 4.41 -11.62
CA GLY A 226 -18.69 4.55 -11.25
C GLY A 226 -18.97 4.30 -9.76
N ILE A 227 -17.96 4.43 -8.90
CA ILE A 227 -18.03 4.15 -7.47
C ILE A 227 -17.92 5.48 -6.70
N ALA A 228 -18.93 5.80 -5.89
CA ALA A 228 -18.88 6.95 -4.99
C ALA A 228 -17.96 6.70 -3.78
N VAL A 229 -17.36 7.75 -3.23
CA VAL A 229 -16.51 7.70 -2.04
C VAL A 229 -17.15 8.50 -0.92
N LEU A 230 -17.58 7.80 0.13
CA LEU A 230 -18.00 8.38 1.40
C LEU A 230 -16.86 8.32 2.40
N MET A 231 -16.86 9.20 3.39
CA MET A 231 -15.83 9.26 4.41
C MET A 231 -16.42 9.43 5.81
N ASP A 232 -15.87 8.70 6.77
CA ASP A 232 -16.15 8.92 8.18
C ASP A 232 -15.49 10.20 8.69
N VAL A 233 -16.27 11.02 9.40
CA VAL A 233 -15.82 12.27 10.03
C VAL A 233 -16.06 12.25 11.53
N VAL A 234 -15.10 12.78 12.28
CA VAL A 234 -15.07 12.71 13.73
C VAL A 234 -15.02 14.12 14.29
N HIS A 235 -16.14 14.58 14.84
CA HIS A 235 -16.26 15.91 15.47
C HIS A 235 -16.85 15.87 16.87
N ASN A 236 -17.09 14.67 17.40
CA ASN A 236 -17.56 14.50 18.77
C ASN A 236 -16.41 14.61 19.81
N HIS A 237 -15.17 14.30 19.40
CA HIS A 237 -13.92 14.53 20.14
C HIS A 237 -12.72 14.56 19.17
N TYR A 238 -11.56 15.06 19.63
CA TYR A 238 -10.26 15.00 18.91
C TYR A 238 -9.14 14.45 19.81
N GLY A 239 -8.01 14.04 19.23
CA GLY A 239 -6.85 13.53 19.97
C GLY A 239 -7.21 12.32 20.86
N PRO A 240 -6.61 12.16 22.05
CA PRO A 240 -6.04 13.23 22.88
C PRO A 240 -4.53 13.48 22.68
N SER A 241 -3.83 12.58 22.01
CA SER A 241 -2.38 12.70 21.76
C SER A 241 -2.10 13.52 20.50
N ASP A 242 -0.90 14.10 20.45
CA ASP A 242 -0.41 14.93 19.35
C ASP A 242 -1.36 16.06 18.89
N LEU A 243 -2.27 16.50 19.76
CA LEU A 243 -3.30 17.48 19.45
C LEU A 243 -2.79 18.92 19.66
N ASP A 244 -2.11 19.49 18.67
CA ASP A 244 -1.56 20.85 18.75
C ASP A 244 -2.63 21.95 18.86
N LEU A 245 -3.87 21.61 18.48
CA LEU A 245 -5.05 22.45 18.68
C LEU A 245 -5.34 22.73 20.16
N TRP A 246 -4.86 21.89 21.07
CA TRP A 246 -5.05 22.03 22.51
C TRP A 246 -4.38 23.30 23.04
N GLN A 247 -5.19 24.19 23.63
CA GLN A 247 -4.79 25.50 24.16
C GLN A 247 -4.01 26.34 23.13
N TYR A 248 -4.47 26.31 21.87
CA TYR A 248 -3.78 26.85 20.71
C TYR A 248 -3.19 28.27 20.89
N ASP A 249 -3.98 29.20 21.42
CA ASP A 249 -3.58 30.60 21.63
C ASP A 249 -3.21 30.95 23.08
N GLY A 250 -3.09 29.93 23.93
CA GLY A 250 -2.75 30.05 25.34
C GLY A 250 -3.92 30.43 26.26
N TRP A 251 -5.10 30.76 25.73
CA TRP A 251 -6.29 30.97 26.56
C TRP A 251 -6.95 29.63 26.91
N GLN A 252 -7.41 29.50 28.16
CA GLN A 252 -8.15 28.35 28.67
C GLN A 252 -8.94 28.71 29.94
N GLN A 253 -9.92 27.88 30.28
CA GLN A 253 -10.53 27.85 31.61
C GLN A 253 -10.57 26.41 32.14
N ASN A 254 -10.52 26.26 33.47
CA ASN A 254 -10.62 24.97 34.17
C ASN A 254 -9.57 23.91 33.75
N GLY A 255 -8.44 24.32 33.17
CA GLY A 255 -7.39 23.44 32.67
C GLY A 255 -7.79 22.66 31.41
N LYS A 256 -8.74 23.17 30.62
CA LYS A 256 -9.29 22.50 29.43
C LYS A 256 -8.68 23.06 28.14
N GLY A 257 -9.24 22.67 26.98
CA GLY A 257 -8.59 22.79 25.67
C GLY A 257 -8.51 24.18 25.06
N GLY A 258 -9.02 25.22 25.71
CA GLY A 258 -8.90 26.59 25.20
C GLY A 258 -9.88 26.92 24.08
N ILE A 259 -9.50 27.78 23.14
CA ILE A 259 -10.42 28.44 22.19
C ILE A 259 -11.17 27.50 21.23
N TYR A 260 -10.68 26.30 20.97
CA TYR A 260 -11.33 25.32 20.07
C TYR A 260 -12.25 24.33 20.80
N PHE A 261 -12.16 24.24 22.13
CA PHE A 261 -12.79 23.18 22.92
C PHE A 261 -13.69 23.74 24.01
N TYR A 262 -14.68 22.98 24.44
CA TYR A 262 -15.44 23.38 25.63
C TYR A 262 -14.47 23.48 26.82
N ASN A 263 -14.66 24.49 27.66
CA ASN A 263 -13.88 24.67 28.88
C ASN A 263 -14.71 24.47 30.16
N ASP A 264 -15.93 23.97 30.01
CA ASP A 264 -16.83 23.57 31.09
C ASP A 264 -17.00 22.03 31.12
N TRP A 265 -18.02 21.57 31.84
CA TRP A 265 -18.34 20.15 31.95
C TRP A 265 -18.73 19.49 30.60
N LYS A 266 -19.07 20.28 29.56
CA LYS A 266 -19.31 19.74 28.22
C LYS A 266 -18.03 19.37 27.48
N ALA A 267 -16.85 19.61 28.05
CA ALA A 267 -15.61 19.13 27.45
C ALA A 267 -15.49 17.59 27.49
N ASP A 268 -16.13 16.96 28.48
CA ASP A 268 -15.86 15.57 28.85
C ASP A 268 -16.60 14.56 27.95
N THR A 269 -15.84 13.62 27.39
CA THR A 269 -16.28 12.48 26.58
C THR A 269 -15.65 11.18 27.11
N ASP A 270 -16.10 10.03 26.64
CA ASP A 270 -15.48 8.73 26.98
C ASP A 270 -14.04 8.61 26.46
N TRP A 271 -13.65 9.44 25.48
CA TRP A 271 -12.33 9.45 24.84
C TRP A 271 -11.42 10.63 25.30
N GLY A 272 -11.89 11.43 26.26
CA GLY A 272 -11.15 12.54 26.84
C GLY A 272 -11.92 13.86 26.89
N SER A 273 -11.32 14.88 27.52
CA SER A 273 -11.90 16.23 27.65
C SER A 273 -11.70 17.11 26.41
N THR A 274 -11.86 16.54 25.22
CA THR A 274 -11.48 17.12 23.92
C THR A 274 -12.67 17.37 22.99
N ARG A 275 -13.88 17.57 23.54
CA ARG A 275 -15.06 17.96 22.73
C ARG A 275 -14.91 19.40 22.18
N PRO A 276 -15.08 19.63 20.86
CA PRO A 276 -15.02 20.96 20.26
C PRO A 276 -16.11 21.90 20.80
N ASP A 277 -15.81 23.19 20.94
CA ASP A 277 -16.78 24.21 21.42
C ASP A 277 -17.70 24.67 20.29
N PHE A 278 -18.76 23.91 20.04
CA PHE A 278 -19.76 24.25 19.02
C PHE A 278 -20.48 25.60 19.31
N GLY A 279 -20.33 26.18 20.51
CA GLY A 279 -20.90 27.49 20.84
C GLY A 279 -20.19 28.65 20.18
N ARG A 280 -18.92 28.49 19.77
CA ARG A 280 -18.14 29.51 19.08
C ARG A 280 -18.37 29.44 17.59
N ALA A 281 -18.62 30.59 16.96
CA ALA A 281 -18.85 30.66 15.53
C ALA A 281 -17.61 30.19 14.76
N GLU A 282 -16.42 30.58 15.20
CA GLU A 282 -15.16 30.24 14.54
C GLU A 282 -14.84 28.74 14.58
N VAL A 283 -15.32 28.02 15.61
CA VAL A 283 -15.19 26.56 15.70
C VAL A 283 -16.20 25.87 14.79
N ARG A 284 -17.43 26.40 14.68
CA ARG A 284 -18.42 25.90 13.70
C ARG A 284 -17.94 26.14 12.27
N ASP A 285 -17.40 27.32 11.97
CA ASP A 285 -16.79 27.65 10.68
C ASP A 285 -15.59 26.74 10.38
N PHE A 286 -14.77 26.44 11.40
CA PHE A 286 -13.67 25.48 11.28
C PHE A 286 -14.12 24.08 10.90
N ILE A 287 -15.22 23.58 11.45
CA ILE A 287 -15.77 22.26 11.10
C ILE A 287 -16.46 22.33 9.73
N HIS A 288 -17.26 23.35 9.48
CA HIS A 288 -17.95 23.56 8.20
C HIS A 288 -16.97 23.64 7.03
N ASP A 289 -15.88 24.39 7.17
CA ASP A 289 -14.88 24.53 6.11
C ASP A 289 -14.08 23.25 5.86
N GLN A 290 -13.97 22.37 6.86
CA GLN A 290 -13.32 21.08 6.70
C GLN A 290 -14.18 20.16 5.83
N ILE A 291 -15.48 20.10 6.12
CA ILE A 291 -16.45 19.39 5.28
C ILE A 291 -16.47 19.97 3.87
N LYS A 292 -16.48 21.30 3.75
CA LYS A 292 -16.43 21.99 2.46
C LYS A 292 -15.17 21.61 1.66
N MET A 293 -14.00 21.58 2.29
CA MET A 293 -12.74 21.16 1.65
C MET A 293 -12.85 19.73 1.09
N TYR A 294 -13.37 18.78 1.86
CA TYR A 294 -13.51 17.40 1.38
C TYR A 294 -14.47 17.29 0.18
N VAL A 295 -15.54 18.08 0.14
CA VAL A 295 -16.45 18.10 -1.01
C VAL A 295 -15.82 18.82 -2.22
N GLU A 296 -15.30 20.03 -2.02
CA GLU A 296 -14.86 20.88 -3.13
C GLU A 296 -13.46 20.52 -3.64
N ASP A 297 -12.53 20.14 -2.78
CA ASP A 297 -11.13 19.92 -3.15
C ASP A 297 -10.76 18.43 -3.33
N TYR A 298 -11.49 17.53 -2.65
CA TYR A 298 -11.27 16.08 -2.71
C TYR A 298 -12.42 15.31 -3.39
N LYS A 299 -13.51 15.98 -3.76
CA LYS A 299 -14.68 15.39 -4.46
C LYS A 299 -15.34 14.23 -3.69
N ILE A 300 -15.35 14.31 -2.36
CA ILE A 300 -16.04 13.32 -1.51
C ILE A 300 -17.55 13.40 -1.72
N ASP A 301 -18.18 12.25 -1.91
CA ASP A 301 -19.60 12.11 -2.29
C ASP A 301 -20.53 11.99 -1.07
N GLY A 302 -19.98 11.94 0.14
CA GLY A 302 -20.80 11.85 1.35
C GLY A 302 -20.01 11.62 2.61
N PHE A 303 -20.69 11.77 3.75
CA PHE A 303 -20.09 11.62 5.06
C PHE A 303 -20.94 10.75 5.98
N ARG A 304 -20.27 9.91 6.79
CA ARG A 304 -20.85 9.31 7.99
C ARG A 304 -20.26 10.00 9.22
N TRP A 305 -21.14 10.59 10.03
CA TRP A 305 -20.74 11.30 11.24
C TRP A 305 -20.67 10.35 12.43
N ASP A 306 -19.48 10.26 13.02
CA ASP A 306 -19.21 9.45 14.20
C ASP A 306 -19.85 10.03 15.46
N SER A 307 -20.51 9.16 16.23
CA SER A 307 -21.13 9.44 17.53
C SER A 307 -21.85 10.79 17.62
N VAL A 308 -22.90 10.98 16.80
CA VAL A 308 -23.73 12.18 16.80
C VAL A 308 -24.40 12.41 18.16
N TYR A 309 -24.71 11.34 18.90
CA TYR A 309 -25.12 11.42 20.30
C TYR A 309 -24.18 12.31 21.13
N ASN A 310 -22.87 12.12 21.00
CA ASN A 310 -21.86 12.90 21.74
C ASN A 310 -21.65 14.33 21.19
N ILE A 311 -22.30 14.68 20.08
CA ILE A 311 -22.36 16.05 19.55
C ILE A 311 -23.60 16.77 20.11
N ILE A 312 -24.78 16.14 20.02
CA ILE A 312 -26.06 16.76 20.39
C ILE A 312 -26.40 16.63 21.88
N TYR A 313 -25.71 15.75 22.60
CA TYR A 313 -25.76 15.64 24.06
C TYR A 313 -24.34 15.74 24.66
N ALA A 314 -24.27 16.30 25.87
CA ALA A 314 -23.08 16.28 26.70
C ALA A 314 -23.49 15.78 28.09
N GLY A 315 -22.80 14.77 28.64
CA GLY A 315 -23.14 14.21 29.96
C GLY A 315 -24.62 13.77 30.12
N GLY A 316 -25.29 13.42 29.02
CA GLY A 316 -26.72 13.07 28.97
C GLY A 316 -27.69 14.26 28.95
N ALA A 317 -27.20 15.50 28.91
CA ALA A 317 -28.01 16.71 28.78
C ALA A 317 -27.87 17.33 27.38
N ASP A 318 -28.92 18.02 26.92
CA ASP A 318 -28.97 18.67 25.61
C ASP A 318 -27.79 19.64 25.38
N ASN A 319 -27.17 19.51 24.21
CA ASN A 319 -26.15 20.41 23.67
C ASN A 319 -26.69 21.13 22.42
N PRO A 320 -27.49 22.21 22.60
CA PRO A 320 -28.15 22.90 21.48
C PRO A 320 -27.15 23.51 20.49
N GLN A 321 -25.93 23.80 20.92
CA GLN A 321 -24.86 24.30 20.06
C GLN A 321 -24.38 23.23 19.06
N GLY A 322 -24.30 21.96 19.47
CA GLY A 322 -24.01 20.85 18.57
C GLY A 322 -25.12 20.62 17.54
N VAL A 323 -26.39 20.72 17.98
CA VAL A 323 -27.56 20.68 17.09
C VAL A 323 -27.50 21.81 16.06
N GLN A 324 -27.17 23.04 16.50
CA GLN A 324 -27.02 24.18 15.61
C GLN A 324 -25.95 23.93 14.54
N MET A 325 -24.75 23.49 14.95
CA MET A 325 -23.64 23.20 14.03
C MET A 325 -24.03 22.16 12.98
N LEU A 326 -24.58 21.01 13.39
CA LEU A 326 -24.99 19.97 12.45
C LEU A 326 -26.07 20.47 11.48
N ASN A 327 -27.06 21.20 11.99
CA ASN A 327 -28.11 21.76 11.15
C ASN A 327 -27.58 22.79 10.13
N GLU A 328 -26.64 23.65 10.54
CA GLU A 328 -25.98 24.62 9.64
C GLU A 328 -25.24 23.89 8.50
N ILE A 329 -24.38 22.92 8.82
CA ILE A 329 -23.60 22.15 7.84
C ILE A 329 -24.49 21.31 6.94
N ASN A 330 -25.41 20.52 7.50
CA ASN A 330 -26.28 19.65 6.70
C ASN A 330 -27.27 20.45 5.83
N THR A 331 -27.67 21.66 6.26
CA THR A 331 -28.48 22.56 5.42
C THR A 331 -27.65 23.17 4.30
N TRP A 332 -26.39 23.54 4.57
CA TRP A 332 -25.48 24.01 3.51
C TRP A 332 -25.26 22.91 2.46
N LEU A 333 -24.95 21.69 2.89
CA LEU A 333 -24.83 20.52 1.99
C LEU A 333 -26.11 20.31 1.19
N ALA A 334 -27.28 20.26 1.84
CA ALA A 334 -28.57 20.09 1.14
C ALA A 334 -28.81 21.12 0.02
N ASN A 335 -28.39 22.36 0.23
CA ASN A 335 -28.67 23.47 -0.67
C ASN A 335 -27.63 23.63 -1.78
N ASN A 336 -26.36 23.30 -1.51
CA ASN A 336 -25.24 23.57 -2.42
C ASN A 336 -24.68 22.29 -3.06
N HIS A 337 -24.79 21.16 -2.37
CA HIS A 337 -24.31 19.84 -2.79
C HIS A 337 -25.37 18.76 -2.47
N PRO A 338 -26.57 18.83 -3.07
CA PRO A 338 -27.69 17.92 -2.76
C PRO A 338 -27.39 16.44 -3.10
N ASP A 339 -26.35 16.21 -3.89
CA ASP A 339 -25.77 14.94 -4.24
C ASP A 339 -24.97 14.29 -3.08
N VAL A 340 -24.44 15.09 -2.16
CA VAL A 340 -23.60 14.60 -1.05
C VAL A 340 -24.45 13.91 0.01
N PHE A 341 -24.13 12.65 0.31
CA PHE A 341 -24.84 11.86 1.31
C PHE A 341 -24.53 12.32 2.74
N ARG A 342 -25.57 12.35 3.58
CA ARG A 342 -25.47 12.78 4.98
C ARG A 342 -25.97 11.67 5.89
N ILE A 343 -25.03 10.87 6.40
CA ILE A 343 -25.29 9.71 7.25
C ILE A 343 -24.79 10.01 8.67
N SER A 344 -25.50 9.55 9.69
CA SER A 344 -24.99 9.50 11.06
C SER A 344 -24.78 8.05 11.53
N GLU A 345 -23.90 7.87 12.51
CA GLU A 345 -23.90 6.65 13.30
C GLU A 345 -25.22 6.46 14.06
N ASP A 346 -25.63 7.49 14.80
CA ASP A 346 -26.74 7.40 15.73
C ASP A 346 -27.51 8.73 15.82
N ASN A 347 -28.67 8.68 16.48
CA ASN A 347 -29.47 9.82 16.91
C ASN A 347 -29.74 10.91 15.84
N ALA A 348 -29.80 10.55 14.55
CA ALA A 348 -29.95 11.52 13.47
C ALA A 348 -31.30 12.23 13.53
N PHE A 349 -32.32 11.51 14.04
CA PHE A 349 -33.72 11.94 14.04
C PHE A 349 -34.23 12.43 15.41
N ASP A 350 -33.37 12.42 16.44
CA ASP A 350 -33.71 12.96 17.77
C ASP A 350 -33.94 14.47 17.75
N ARG A 351 -33.34 15.17 16.79
CA ARG A 351 -33.38 16.61 16.59
C ARG A 351 -33.46 16.92 15.10
N GLN A 352 -33.89 18.13 14.74
CA GLN A 352 -33.91 18.58 13.34
C GLN A 352 -32.53 19.03 12.89
N VAL A 353 -31.67 18.07 12.54
CA VAL A 353 -30.29 18.30 12.08
C VAL A 353 -30.06 17.92 10.61
N ASN A 354 -31.12 17.57 9.88
CA ASN A 354 -31.13 17.38 8.41
C ASN A 354 -30.18 16.27 7.88
N PHE A 355 -29.95 15.21 8.66
CA PHE A 355 -29.38 13.96 8.15
C PHE A 355 -30.38 13.21 7.27
N GLU A 356 -29.85 12.43 6.32
CA GLU A 356 -30.65 11.61 5.41
C GLU A 356 -30.83 10.19 5.91
N ALA A 357 -29.82 9.62 6.59
CA ALA A 357 -29.84 8.26 7.10
C ALA A 357 -29.05 8.11 8.41
N GLU A 358 -29.32 7.04 9.16
CA GLU A 358 -28.56 6.64 10.35
C GLU A 358 -28.25 5.15 10.34
N TRP A 359 -27.21 4.69 11.05
CA TRP A 359 -26.97 3.25 11.20
C TRP A 359 -28.05 2.58 12.08
N ASP A 360 -28.70 1.53 11.56
CA ASP A 360 -29.74 0.77 12.28
C ASP A 360 -29.11 -0.30 13.20
N ARG A 361 -28.32 0.17 14.18
CA ARG A 361 -27.64 -0.71 15.15
C ARG A 361 -28.58 -1.34 16.18
N TYR A 362 -29.68 -0.65 16.52
CA TYR A 362 -30.57 -1.04 17.62
C TYR A 362 -31.73 -1.95 17.20
N HIS A 363 -32.13 -1.96 15.93
CA HIS A 363 -33.24 -2.79 15.46
C HIS A 363 -32.75 -3.86 14.49
N PHE A 364 -32.37 -3.46 13.27
CA PHE A 364 -32.02 -4.42 12.22
C PHE A 364 -30.81 -5.27 12.62
N LEU A 365 -29.70 -4.63 13.00
CA LEU A 365 -28.48 -5.34 13.39
C LEU A 365 -28.74 -6.29 14.57
N THR A 366 -29.37 -5.80 15.64
CA THR A 366 -29.62 -6.59 16.85
C THR A 366 -30.52 -7.80 16.57
N ASP A 367 -31.63 -7.61 15.86
CA ASP A 367 -32.57 -8.69 15.57
C ASP A 367 -31.99 -9.71 14.58
N ILE A 368 -31.46 -9.24 13.45
CA ILE A 368 -31.05 -10.12 12.35
C ILE A 368 -29.70 -10.78 12.66
N ARG A 369 -28.70 -10.03 13.13
CA ARG A 369 -27.40 -10.61 13.50
C ARG A 369 -27.55 -11.59 14.65
N GLY A 370 -28.39 -11.27 15.64
CA GLY A 370 -28.73 -12.17 16.74
C GLY A 370 -29.31 -13.51 16.24
N MET A 371 -30.22 -13.48 15.27
CA MET A 371 -30.75 -14.72 14.66
C MET A 371 -29.69 -15.56 13.95
N MET A 372 -28.64 -14.94 13.40
CA MET A 372 -27.56 -15.64 12.72
C MET A 372 -26.59 -16.30 13.71
N THR A 373 -26.25 -15.62 14.81
CA THR A 373 -25.31 -16.14 15.82
C THR A 373 -25.92 -17.24 16.68
N GLU A 374 -27.21 -17.18 16.97
CA GLU A 374 -27.92 -18.19 17.77
C GLU A 374 -27.86 -19.58 17.12
N GLY A 375 -27.30 -20.56 17.87
CA GLY A 375 -27.10 -21.92 17.38
C GLY A 375 -28.38 -22.74 17.23
N SER A 376 -29.48 -22.35 17.89
CA SER A 376 -30.76 -23.06 17.84
C SER A 376 -31.80 -22.35 16.99
N ASP A 377 -32.46 -23.12 16.12
CA ASP A 377 -33.58 -22.63 15.31
C ASP A 377 -34.72 -22.07 16.15
N SER A 378 -34.94 -22.57 17.36
CA SER A 378 -36.02 -22.09 18.23
C SER A 378 -35.86 -20.63 18.63
N SER A 379 -34.64 -20.11 18.67
CA SER A 379 -34.34 -18.71 19.00
C SER A 379 -34.72 -17.73 17.88
N ARG A 380 -35.01 -18.23 16.67
CA ARG A 380 -35.28 -17.36 15.51
C ARG A 380 -36.74 -16.95 15.42
N ASN A 381 -36.96 -15.64 15.26
CA ASN A 381 -38.27 -15.03 15.22
C ASN A 381 -38.61 -14.58 13.80
N MET A 382 -39.54 -15.28 13.15
CA MET A 382 -39.92 -14.98 11.77
C MET A 382 -40.81 -13.75 11.65
N ASP A 383 -41.49 -13.33 12.71
CA ASP A 383 -42.24 -12.06 12.72
C ASP A 383 -41.27 -10.88 12.68
N ALA A 384 -40.16 -10.95 13.42
CA ALA A 384 -39.12 -9.92 13.39
C ALA A 384 -38.40 -9.89 12.03
N LEU A 385 -38.06 -11.04 11.44
CA LEU A 385 -37.51 -11.12 10.09
C LEU A 385 -38.48 -10.54 9.04
N ALA A 386 -39.76 -10.92 9.10
CA ALA A 386 -40.78 -10.41 8.19
C ALA A 386 -41.00 -8.89 8.33
N TYR A 387 -40.91 -8.36 9.56
CA TYR A 387 -40.97 -6.93 9.82
C TYR A 387 -39.82 -6.20 9.10
N HIS A 388 -38.58 -6.65 9.28
CA HIS A 388 -37.40 -6.01 8.66
C HIS A 388 -37.35 -6.12 7.14
N LEU A 389 -37.90 -7.19 6.57
CA LEU A 389 -37.98 -7.37 5.11
C LEU A 389 -39.06 -6.53 4.43
N SER A 390 -40.00 -5.97 5.20
CA SER A 390 -41.15 -5.21 4.65
C SER A 390 -41.25 -3.76 5.13
N ASN A 391 -40.57 -3.40 6.22
CA ASN A 391 -40.56 -2.05 6.78
C ASN A 391 -39.16 -1.44 6.70
N GLY A 392 -39.09 -0.11 6.68
CA GLY A 392 -37.84 0.65 6.58
C GLY A 392 -37.80 1.56 5.35
N GLY A 393 -36.72 2.34 5.24
CA GLY A 393 -36.50 3.28 4.16
C GLY A 393 -35.03 3.65 4.00
N PHE A 394 -34.74 4.62 3.13
CA PHE A 394 -33.38 5.15 2.97
C PHE A 394 -32.90 5.99 4.15
N ASN A 395 -33.75 6.15 5.16
CA ASN A 395 -33.38 6.78 6.42
C ASN A 395 -32.54 5.87 7.33
N ARG A 396 -32.17 4.68 6.87
CA ARG A 396 -31.31 3.76 7.61
C ARG A 396 -30.26 3.07 6.75
N VAL A 397 -29.09 2.88 7.35
CA VAL A 397 -28.03 1.98 6.86
C VAL A 397 -28.11 0.67 7.64
N ILE A 398 -28.15 -0.45 6.93
CA ILE A 398 -28.29 -1.79 7.50
C ILE A 398 -27.08 -2.65 7.14
N TYR A 399 -26.59 -3.44 8.08
CA TYR A 399 -25.37 -4.22 7.95
C TYR A 399 -25.32 -5.38 8.96
N MET A 400 -24.42 -6.34 8.72
CA MET A 400 -24.11 -7.43 9.65
C MET A 400 -22.80 -7.23 10.39
N ASP A 401 -21.80 -6.69 9.70
CA ASP A 401 -20.52 -6.29 10.25
C ASP A 401 -20.25 -4.83 9.88
N SER A 402 -19.59 -4.14 10.81
CA SER A 402 -18.98 -2.83 10.71
C SER A 402 -17.69 -2.88 11.54
N HIS A 403 -16.82 -1.89 11.41
CA HIS A 403 -15.61 -1.84 12.24
C HIS A 403 -15.93 -1.96 13.75
N ASP A 404 -17.06 -1.40 14.21
CA ASP A 404 -17.47 -1.48 15.62
C ASP A 404 -17.92 -2.87 16.07
N THR A 405 -18.60 -3.60 15.18
CA THR A 405 -19.19 -4.91 15.52
C THR A 405 -18.22 -6.07 15.33
N CYS A 406 -17.07 -5.84 14.69
CA CYS A 406 -16.06 -6.86 14.51
C CYS A 406 -14.62 -6.44 14.86
N GLY A 407 -14.43 -5.24 15.42
CA GLY A 407 -13.12 -4.70 15.77
C GLY A 407 -12.58 -5.09 17.14
N ASP A 408 -11.26 -5.20 17.23
CA ASP A 408 -10.51 -5.56 18.43
C ASP A 408 -10.57 -4.52 19.57
N LEU A 409 -10.58 -3.22 19.27
CA LEU A 409 -10.70 -2.17 20.30
C LEU A 409 -12.04 -2.24 21.06
N ASN A 410 -13.08 -2.80 20.45
CA ASN A 410 -14.38 -3.04 21.07
C ASN A 410 -14.51 -4.47 21.64
N ASN A 411 -13.45 -5.28 21.58
CA ASN A 411 -13.44 -6.69 21.94
C ASN A 411 -14.57 -7.47 21.23
N LYS A 412 -14.68 -7.27 19.92
CA LYS A 412 -15.67 -7.92 19.04
C LYS A 412 -14.99 -8.79 17.99
N HIS A 413 -15.80 -9.61 17.32
CA HIS A 413 -15.37 -10.56 16.30
C HIS A 413 -16.27 -10.47 15.07
N ARG A 414 -15.77 -10.90 13.91
CA ARG A 414 -16.58 -10.99 12.70
C ARG A 414 -17.71 -12.00 12.86
N LEU A 415 -18.80 -11.80 12.12
CA LEU A 415 -19.99 -12.64 12.20
C LEU A 415 -19.69 -14.14 12.05
N ALA A 416 -18.81 -14.52 11.12
CA ALA A 416 -18.43 -15.92 10.95
C ALA A 416 -17.88 -16.55 12.25
N TYR A 417 -17.05 -15.81 12.99
CA TYR A 417 -16.46 -16.28 14.25
C TYR A 417 -17.51 -16.42 15.35
N ASP A 418 -18.40 -15.43 15.49
CA ASP A 418 -19.49 -15.49 16.48
C ASP A 418 -20.46 -16.64 16.23
N ILE A 419 -20.57 -17.09 14.97
CA ILE A 419 -21.44 -18.19 14.56
C ILE A 419 -20.86 -19.55 14.96
N ASP A 420 -19.55 -19.75 14.75
CA ASP A 420 -18.83 -20.98 15.07
C ASP A 420 -17.34 -20.69 15.27
N SER A 421 -16.95 -20.42 16.52
CA SER A 421 -15.58 -20.07 16.90
C SER A 421 -14.61 -21.26 16.94
N ASN A 422 -15.13 -22.50 16.91
CA ASN A 422 -14.29 -23.71 17.01
C ASN A 422 -13.79 -24.19 15.63
N ASN A 423 -14.48 -23.86 14.55
CA ASN A 423 -14.12 -24.30 13.19
C ASN A 423 -14.46 -23.24 12.12
N THR A 424 -14.23 -21.97 12.42
CA THR A 424 -14.77 -20.84 11.64
C THR A 424 -14.47 -20.87 10.14
N ASP A 425 -13.26 -21.33 9.79
CA ASP A 425 -12.75 -21.30 8.42
C ASP A 425 -13.52 -22.23 7.47
N THR A 426 -13.82 -23.45 7.91
CA THR A 426 -14.47 -24.49 7.08
C THR A 426 -15.90 -24.80 7.52
N SER A 427 -16.37 -24.16 8.60
CA SER A 427 -17.69 -24.45 9.16
C SER A 427 -18.81 -24.16 8.16
N TYR A 428 -19.55 -25.21 7.83
CA TYR A 428 -20.80 -25.13 7.09
C TYR A 428 -21.74 -24.10 7.71
N TRP A 429 -21.85 -24.07 9.04
CA TRP A 429 -22.75 -23.17 9.75
C TRP A 429 -22.30 -21.71 9.67
N ALA A 430 -20.99 -21.46 9.79
CA ALA A 430 -20.41 -20.13 9.64
C ALA A 430 -20.69 -19.58 8.23
N LYS A 431 -20.34 -20.35 7.18
CA LYS A 431 -20.56 -19.97 5.79
C LYS A 431 -22.04 -19.67 5.51
N LYS A 432 -22.94 -20.61 5.85
CA LYS A 432 -24.38 -20.48 5.56
C LYS A 432 -25.05 -19.33 6.30
N ARG A 433 -24.81 -19.18 7.61
CA ARG A 433 -25.49 -18.16 8.43
C ARG A 433 -24.90 -16.77 8.23
N ALA A 434 -23.59 -16.63 8.06
CA ALA A 434 -22.97 -15.33 7.76
C ALA A 434 -23.43 -14.81 6.39
N LEU A 435 -23.45 -15.69 5.39
CA LEU A 435 -23.95 -15.38 4.06
C LEU A 435 -25.44 -15.01 4.08
N LEU A 436 -26.29 -15.79 4.77
CA LEU A 436 -27.72 -15.48 4.90
C LEU A 436 -27.99 -14.11 5.54
N GLY A 437 -27.26 -13.75 6.61
CA GLY A 437 -27.42 -12.44 7.26
C GLY A 437 -27.13 -11.28 6.33
N ASN A 438 -26.04 -11.37 5.56
CA ASN A 438 -25.67 -10.36 4.57
C ASN A 438 -26.64 -10.34 3.37
N MET A 439 -27.18 -11.49 2.96
CA MET A 439 -28.22 -11.55 1.94
C MET A 439 -29.52 -10.88 2.41
N ILE A 440 -29.93 -11.12 3.66
CA ILE A 440 -31.09 -10.44 4.27
C ILE A 440 -30.85 -8.93 4.28
N THR A 441 -29.63 -8.49 4.60
CA THR A 441 -29.23 -7.08 4.52
C THR A 441 -29.43 -6.52 3.12
N LEU A 442 -28.91 -7.20 2.10
CA LEU A 442 -29.01 -6.75 0.70
C LEU A 442 -30.45 -6.68 0.20
N VAL A 443 -31.32 -7.61 0.58
CA VAL A 443 -32.71 -7.61 0.10
C VAL A 443 -33.67 -6.80 0.96
N SER A 444 -33.27 -6.32 2.14
CA SER A 444 -34.16 -5.56 3.03
C SER A 444 -34.29 -4.08 2.61
N PRO A 445 -35.42 -3.41 2.89
CA PRO A 445 -35.55 -1.97 2.70
C PRO A 445 -34.54 -1.18 3.55
N GLY A 446 -33.63 -0.45 2.92
CA GLY A 446 -32.55 0.29 3.57
C GLY A 446 -31.39 0.55 2.62
N ILE A 447 -30.38 1.28 3.10
CA ILE A 447 -29.07 1.37 2.45
C ILE A 447 -28.22 0.19 2.96
N PRO A 448 -27.99 -0.87 2.17
CA PRO A 448 -27.15 -1.97 2.62
C PRO A 448 -25.68 -1.55 2.68
N MET A 449 -24.99 -2.02 3.72
CA MET A 449 -23.55 -1.87 3.89
C MET A 449 -22.91 -3.22 4.19
N ILE A 450 -21.76 -3.46 3.56
CA ILE A 450 -20.89 -4.62 3.76
C ILE A 450 -19.55 -4.10 4.28
N PHE A 451 -19.02 -4.73 5.32
CA PHE A 451 -17.67 -4.42 5.80
C PHE A 451 -16.63 -5.27 5.09
N ALA A 452 -15.50 -4.67 4.72
CA ALA A 452 -14.46 -5.32 3.94
C ALA A 452 -14.03 -6.65 4.55
N GLY A 453 -14.05 -7.72 3.74
CA GLY A 453 -13.73 -9.09 4.14
C GLY A 453 -14.95 -10.00 4.34
N SER A 454 -16.14 -9.45 4.60
CA SER A 454 -17.35 -10.26 4.81
C SER A 454 -17.78 -11.03 3.55
N GLU A 455 -17.49 -10.51 2.36
CA GLU A 455 -17.73 -11.12 1.06
C GLU A 455 -16.84 -12.34 0.77
N MET A 456 -15.68 -12.41 1.42
CA MET A 456 -14.69 -13.49 1.25
C MET A 456 -14.60 -14.40 2.48
N HIS A 457 -15.64 -14.39 3.32
CA HIS A 457 -15.72 -15.20 4.54
C HIS A 457 -14.51 -14.98 5.47
N GLU A 458 -14.07 -13.72 5.61
CA GLU A 458 -13.06 -13.34 6.61
C GLU A 458 -13.64 -13.50 8.02
N TRP A 459 -12.83 -14.00 8.93
CA TRP A 459 -13.23 -14.32 10.30
C TRP A 459 -12.29 -13.80 11.37
N TRP A 460 -11.11 -13.31 10.99
CA TRP A 460 -10.25 -12.57 11.90
C TRP A 460 -10.94 -11.27 12.31
N SER A 461 -10.92 -10.97 13.61
CA SER A 461 -11.36 -9.66 14.10
C SER A 461 -10.67 -8.55 13.32
N PHE A 462 -11.39 -7.49 13.03
CA PHE A 462 -10.78 -6.30 12.46
C PHE A 462 -9.78 -5.69 13.46
N SER A 463 -8.59 -5.36 12.97
CA SER A 463 -7.51 -4.72 13.73
C SER A 463 -6.70 -3.87 12.76
N ASN A 464 -6.19 -2.73 13.22
CA ASN A 464 -5.23 -1.90 12.46
C ASN A 464 -3.84 -2.55 12.35
N ASP A 465 -3.59 -3.63 13.08
CA ASP A 465 -2.34 -4.41 13.02
C ASP A 465 -2.46 -5.67 12.15
N GLN A 466 -3.58 -5.84 11.44
CA GLN A 466 -3.85 -7.03 10.64
C GLN A 466 -4.40 -6.69 9.26
N ALA A 467 -3.64 -7.05 8.23
CA ALA A 467 -4.07 -6.92 6.84
C ALA A 467 -5.23 -7.86 6.51
N ILE A 468 -6.11 -7.43 5.59
CA ILE A 468 -7.10 -8.31 4.98
C ILE A 468 -6.39 -9.40 4.16
N ARG A 469 -6.89 -10.64 4.24
CA ARG A 469 -6.31 -11.80 3.55
C ARG A 469 -6.95 -11.98 2.17
N TRP A 470 -6.46 -11.26 1.15
CA TRP A 470 -7.05 -11.31 -0.19
C TRP A 470 -7.03 -12.69 -0.84
N SER A 471 -6.07 -13.55 -0.50
CA SER A 471 -6.09 -14.96 -0.92
C SER A 471 -7.44 -15.67 -0.67
N ARG A 472 -8.23 -15.23 0.31
CA ARG A 472 -9.57 -15.75 0.59
C ARG A 472 -10.59 -15.49 -0.51
N THR A 473 -10.43 -14.45 -1.34
CA THR A 473 -11.32 -14.24 -2.49
C THR A 473 -11.23 -15.40 -3.48
N ASN A 474 -10.07 -16.04 -3.58
CA ASN A 474 -9.87 -17.22 -4.43
C ASN A 474 -10.37 -18.49 -3.71
N THR A 475 -10.06 -18.64 -2.42
CA THR A 475 -10.51 -19.79 -1.61
C THR A 475 -12.03 -19.89 -1.55
N TYR A 476 -12.73 -18.76 -1.43
CA TYR A 476 -14.18 -18.67 -1.33
C TYR A 476 -14.79 -17.92 -2.53
N ALA A 477 -14.24 -18.12 -3.72
CA ALA A 477 -14.68 -17.43 -4.94
C ALA A 477 -16.19 -17.59 -5.21
N GLY A 478 -16.77 -18.75 -4.90
CA GLY A 478 -18.21 -18.96 -5.02
C GLY A 478 -19.03 -18.13 -4.02
N ILE A 479 -18.53 -17.88 -2.81
CA ILE A 479 -19.20 -16.99 -1.85
C ILE A 479 -19.10 -15.54 -2.33
N VAL A 480 -17.93 -15.12 -2.83
CA VAL A 480 -17.77 -13.80 -3.47
C VAL A 480 -18.76 -13.64 -4.63
N GLN A 481 -18.92 -14.67 -5.47
CA GLN A 481 -19.92 -14.68 -6.54
C GLN A 481 -21.34 -14.56 -6.00
N ALA A 482 -21.67 -15.25 -4.89
CA ALA A 482 -22.99 -15.14 -4.28
C ALA A 482 -23.31 -13.70 -3.83
N TYR A 483 -22.34 -13.00 -3.25
CA TYR A 483 -22.49 -11.57 -2.94
C TYR A 483 -22.66 -10.74 -4.21
N SER A 484 -21.79 -10.94 -5.20
CA SER A 484 -21.84 -10.21 -6.47
C SER A 484 -23.20 -10.35 -7.14
N ASP A 485 -23.66 -11.58 -7.39
CA ASP A 485 -24.96 -11.87 -8.00
C ASP A 485 -26.10 -11.14 -7.28
N LEU A 486 -26.13 -11.17 -5.95
CA LEU A 486 -27.19 -10.52 -5.18
C LEU A 486 -27.09 -9.00 -5.18
N ILE A 487 -25.88 -8.44 -5.20
CA ILE A 487 -25.66 -6.99 -5.31
C ILE A 487 -26.14 -6.50 -6.68
N HIS A 488 -25.86 -7.23 -7.77
CA HIS A 488 -26.35 -6.91 -9.11
C HIS A 488 -27.89 -6.91 -9.17
N LEU A 489 -28.53 -7.91 -8.54
CA LEU A 489 -29.99 -7.92 -8.38
C LEU A 489 -30.48 -6.75 -7.51
N ARG A 490 -29.79 -6.44 -6.40
CA ARG A 490 -30.17 -5.32 -5.51
C ARG A 490 -30.09 -3.97 -6.21
N ARG A 491 -29.12 -3.79 -7.10
CA ARG A 491 -28.92 -2.58 -7.91
C ARG A 491 -29.72 -2.59 -9.22
N ASN A 492 -30.41 -3.68 -9.52
CA ASN A 492 -31.22 -3.85 -10.72
C ASN A 492 -30.38 -3.66 -12.01
N MET A 493 -29.17 -4.20 -12.04
CA MET A 493 -28.25 -3.99 -13.17
C MET A 493 -28.77 -4.61 -14.48
N GLN A 494 -29.55 -5.68 -14.39
CA GLN A 494 -30.20 -6.35 -15.52
C GLN A 494 -31.65 -5.88 -15.79
N GLY A 495 -32.15 -4.87 -15.05
CA GLY A 495 -33.48 -4.29 -15.30
C GLY A 495 -34.70 -5.10 -14.84
N ILE A 496 -34.53 -6.24 -14.17
CA ILE A 496 -35.62 -7.15 -13.77
C ILE A 496 -36.07 -6.97 -12.31
N THR A 497 -35.16 -6.54 -11.45
CA THR A 497 -35.32 -6.55 -9.98
C THR A 497 -35.49 -5.16 -9.37
N ALA A 498 -36.10 -4.23 -10.11
CA ALA A 498 -36.33 -2.85 -9.67
C ALA A 498 -37.01 -2.78 -8.30
N GLY A 499 -37.88 -3.73 -7.96
CA GLY A 499 -38.53 -3.79 -6.65
C GLY A 499 -37.61 -3.98 -5.45
N LEU A 500 -36.40 -4.53 -5.62
CA LEU A 500 -35.39 -4.60 -4.53
C LEU A 500 -34.85 -3.22 -4.17
N LYS A 501 -34.87 -2.27 -5.11
CA LYS A 501 -34.45 -0.87 -4.90
C LYS A 501 -35.43 -0.06 -4.10
N GLN A 502 -36.70 -0.45 -4.07
CA GLN A 502 -37.76 0.41 -3.57
C GLN A 502 -38.08 0.16 -2.09
N PRO A 503 -37.94 1.18 -1.22
CA PRO A 503 -38.41 1.10 0.15
C PRO A 503 -39.93 1.20 0.19
N GLY A 504 -40.55 0.49 1.13
CA GLY A 504 -42.01 0.51 1.31
C GLY A 504 -42.82 -0.16 0.20
N LYS A 505 -42.18 -0.79 -0.79
CA LYS A 505 -42.82 -1.61 -1.82
C LYS A 505 -42.61 -3.10 -1.54
N ALA A 506 -43.19 -3.53 -0.42
CA ALA A 506 -43.04 -4.87 0.09
C ALA A 506 -44.35 -5.35 0.73
N SER A 507 -44.64 -6.64 0.59
CA SER A 507 -45.78 -7.28 1.25
C SER A 507 -45.36 -8.66 1.75
N VAL A 508 -45.50 -8.89 3.05
CA VAL A 508 -45.26 -10.21 3.62
C VAL A 508 -46.41 -11.13 3.22
N SER A 509 -46.13 -12.11 2.37
CA SER A 509 -47.11 -13.08 1.89
C SER A 509 -47.17 -14.33 2.76
N HIS A 510 -46.12 -14.61 3.54
CA HIS A 510 -46.02 -15.82 4.36
C HIS A 510 -45.11 -15.64 5.58
N ILE A 511 -45.56 -16.11 6.74
CA ILE A 511 -44.76 -16.21 7.97
C ILE A 511 -45.03 -17.57 8.61
N ASN A 512 -43.99 -18.36 8.85
CA ASN A 512 -44.10 -19.63 9.56
C ASN A 512 -42.99 -19.76 10.62
N ASN A 513 -43.35 -19.47 11.87
CA ASN A 513 -42.44 -19.60 13.01
C ASN A 513 -42.10 -21.03 13.40
N THR A 514 -42.88 -22.04 12.98
CA THR A 514 -42.56 -23.44 13.25
C THR A 514 -41.46 -23.92 12.32
N ASP A 515 -41.59 -23.63 11.02
CA ASP A 515 -40.63 -24.07 10.01
C ASP A 515 -39.48 -23.07 9.76
N LYS A 516 -39.58 -21.87 10.35
CA LYS A 516 -38.65 -20.75 10.19
C LYS A 516 -38.54 -20.29 8.74
N VAL A 517 -39.69 -20.09 8.09
CA VAL A 517 -39.79 -19.64 6.70
C VAL A 517 -40.56 -18.32 6.62
N VAL A 518 -40.04 -17.38 5.82
CA VAL A 518 -40.70 -16.11 5.49
C VAL A 518 -40.79 -15.96 3.97
N GLY A 519 -41.94 -15.50 3.49
CA GLY A 519 -42.19 -15.14 2.10
C GLY A 519 -42.56 -13.66 1.97
N VAL A 520 -41.92 -12.94 1.07
CA VAL A 520 -42.16 -11.51 0.82
C VAL A 520 -42.29 -11.26 -0.67
N VAL A 521 -43.26 -10.44 -1.07
CA VAL A 521 -43.39 -9.91 -2.42
C VAL A 521 -42.81 -8.50 -2.45
N ARG A 522 -41.95 -8.20 -3.43
CA ARG A 522 -41.36 -6.87 -3.69
C ARG A 522 -41.73 -6.41 -5.08
N TRP A 523 -41.88 -5.10 -5.30
CA TRP A 523 -42.23 -4.53 -6.61
C TRP A 523 -41.76 -3.08 -6.71
N ASP A 524 -41.78 -2.50 -7.91
CA ASP A 524 -41.63 -1.05 -8.11
C ASP A 524 -42.96 -0.40 -8.48
N GLN A 525 -43.45 -0.68 -9.70
CA GLN A 525 -44.73 -0.20 -10.22
C GLN A 525 -45.90 -1.14 -9.88
N GLY A 526 -45.59 -2.40 -9.56
CA GLY A 526 -46.54 -3.47 -9.30
C GLY A 526 -47.06 -4.12 -10.59
N GLY A 527 -47.35 -5.41 -10.50
CA GLY A 527 -47.91 -6.17 -11.63
C GLY A 527 -47.11 -7.45 -11.89
N GLN A 528 -47.72 -8.38 -12.62
CA GLN A 528 -47.24 -9.77 -12.64
C GLN A 528 -45.79 -9.95 -13.12
N THR A 529 -45.26 -9.04 -13.94
CA THR A 529 -43.88 -9.09 -14.47
C THR A 529 -42.88 -8.25 -13.68
N ASP A 530 -43.36 -7.39 -12.76
CA ASP A 530 -42.54 -6.53 -11.88
C ASP A 530 -42.44 -7.12 -10.46
N ASP A 531 -43.43 -7.91 -10.05
CA ASP A 531 -43.44 -8.57 -8.76
C ASP A 531 -42.27 -9.57 -8.63
N LEU A 532 -41.55 -9.49 -7.52
CA LEU A 532 -40.51 -10.43 -7.10
C LEU A 532 -40.99 -11.19 -5.87
N VAL A 533 -40.72 -12.49 -5.78
CA VAL A 533 -41.00 -13.31 -4.59
C VAL A 533 -39.70 -13.71 -3.93
N LEU A 534 -39.50 -13.27 -2.69
CA LEU A 534 -38.40 -13.64 -1.82
C LEU A 534 -38.87 -14.76 -0.90
N ALA A 535 -38.18 -15.90 -0.92
CA ALA A 535 -38.43 -17.03 -0.06
C ALA A 535 -37.20 -17.32 0.79
N ILE A 536 -37.33 -17.17 2.11
CA ILE A 536 -36.21 -17.30 3.04
C ILE A 536 -36.47 -18.46 3.99
N ASN A 537 -35.55 -19.40 4.06
CA ASN A 537 -35.50 -20.45 5.08
C ASN A 537 -34.40 -20.13 6.09
N ALA A 538 -34.78 -19.76 7.31
CA ALA A 538 -33.86 -19.47 8.41
C ALA A 538 -33.63 -20.69 9.35
N SER A 539 -34.02 -21.90 8.94
CA SER A 539 -33.77 -23.14 9.70
C SER A 539 -32.55 -23.91 9.18
N ALA A 540 -31.96 -24.72 10.06
CA ALA A 540 -30.97 -25.73 9.69
C ALA A 540 -31.57 -26.88 8.85
N THR A 541 -32.89 -26.95 8.75
CA THR A 541 -33.61 -28.01 8.05
C THR A 541 -34.00 -27.55 6.64
N ALA A 542 -33.42 -28.18 5.61
CA ALA A 542 -33.89 -28.00 4.24
C ALA A 542 -35.35 -28.46 4.11
N ARG A 543 -36.14 -27.75 3.30
CA ARG A 543 -37.56 -28.00 3.08
C ARG A 543 -37.78 -28.50 1.66
N THR A 544 -38.52 -29.60 1.52
CA THR A 544 -38.90 -30.14 0.21
C THR A 544 -40.41 -30.12 0.06
N GLY A 545 -40.88 -29.76 -1.13
CA GLY A 545 -42.32 -29.64 -1.41
C GLY A 545 -43.05 -28.62 -0.55
N TYR A 546 -42.36 -27.55 -0.12
CA TYR A 546 -42.91 -26.53 0.75
C TYR A 546 -43.91 -25.66 -0.03
N SER A 547 -45.15 -25.58 0.45
CA SER A 547 -46.18 -24.76 -0.19
C SER A 547 -45.97 -23.28 0.14
N MET A 548 -45.54 -22.49 -0.85
CA MET A 548 -45.29 -21.05 -0.71
C MET A 548 -46.33 -20.24 -1.51
N PRO A 549 -46.96 -19.20 -0.94
CA PRO A 549 -47.85 -18.30 -1.67
C PRO A 549 -47.11 -17.43 -2.71
N PHE A 550 -47.73 -17.22 -3.87
CA PHE A 550 -47.25 -16.33 -4.94
C PHE A 550 -48.33 -15.30 -5.30
N PRO A 551 -47.96 -14.10 -5.78
CA PRO A 551 -48.93 -13.04 -6.06
C PRO A 551 -49.80 -13.33 -7.29
N SER A 552 -49.34 -14.18 -8.21
CA SER A 552 -50.12 -14.60 -9.37
C SER A 552 -49.75 -16.01 -9.86
N ALA A 553 -50.70 -16.68 -10.51
CA ALA A 553 -50.49 -18.00 -11.11
C ALA A 553 -49.58 -17.91 -12.35
N GLY A 554 -48.96 -19.02 -12.71
CA GLY A 554 -48.08 -19.15 -13.87
C GLY A 554 -46.67 -19.61 -13.51
N THR A 555 -45.78 -19.54 -14.49
CA THR A 555 -44.36 -19.88 -14.36
C THR A 555 -43.59 -18.73 -13.72
N TRP A 556 -42.74 -19.07 -12.76
CA TRP A 556 -41.82 -18.17 -12.08
C TRP A 556 -40.40 -18.72 -12.18
N TYR A 557 -39.46 -17.89 -12.57
CA TYR A 557 -38.04 -18.20 -12.75
C TYR A 557 -37.26 -17.85 -11.49
N CYS A 558 -36.36 -18.75 -11.08
CA CYS A 558 -35.45 -18.51 -9.97
C CYS A 558 -34.31 -17.61 -10.43
N LEU A 559 -34.28 -16.37 -9.93
CA LEU A 559 -33.23 -15.40 -10.20
C LEU A 559 -32.04 -15.57 -9.26
N TYR A 560 -32.26 -16.18 -8.09
CA TYR A 560 -31.22 -16.36 -7.10
C TYR A 560 -31.54 -17.55 -6.21
N ASN A 561 -30.54 -18.37 -5.89
CA ASN A 561 -30.66 -19.45 -4.90
C ASN A 561 -29.34 -19.61 -4.14
N SER A 562 -29.30 -19.14 -2.90
CA SER A 562 -28.08 -19.14 -2.09
C SER A 562 -27.59 -20.52 -1.62
N ASP A 563 -28.33 -21.59 -1.88
CA ASP A 563 -27.92 -22.96 -1.54
C ASP A 563 -27.27 -23.70 -2.71
N LEU A 564 -27.02 -23.04 -3.86
CA LEU A 564 -26.39 -23.68 -5.01
C LEU A 564 -24.93 -24.06 -4.73
N LYS A 565 -24.52 -25.22 -5.27
CA LYS A 565 -23.16 -25.76 -5.14
C LYS A 565 -22.09 -24.96 -5.87
N MET A 566 -22.50 -24.08 -6.79
CA MET A 566 -21.59 -23.13 -7.45
C MET A 566 -21.06 -22.07 -6.48
N TYR A 567 -21.81 -21.76 -5.42
CA TYR A 567 -21.39 -20.80 -4.40
C TYR A 567 -20.50 -21.43 -3.34
N ASP A 568 -20.75 -22.70 -2.99
CA ASP A 568 -19.83 -23.50 -2.18
C ASP A 568 -20.18 -24.98 -2.33
N ALA A 569 -19.16 -25.84 -2.46
CA ALA A 569 -19.36 -27.27 -2.69
C ALA A 569 -20.08 -27.99 -1.52
N ASP A 570 -19.99 -27.45 -0.30
CA ASP A 570 -20.65 -27.98 0.89
C ASP A 570 -22.14 -27.62 0.96
N PHE A 571 -22.64 -26.73 0.08
CA PHE A 571 -24.05 -26.35 0.07
C PHE A 571 -24.94 -27.45 -0.51
N GLY A 572 -26.22 -27.44 -0.13
CA GLY A 572 -27.14 -28.55 -0.39
C GLY A 572 -27.54 -28.69 -1.87
N GLY A 573 -27.48 -27.61 -2.64
CA GLY A 573 -28.02 -27.54 -3.99
C GLY A 573 -29.55 -27.70 -4.02
N VAL A 574 -30.25 -27.32 -2.94
CA VAL A 574 -31.69 -27.55 -2.82
C VAL A 574 -32.47 -26.40 -3.48
N GLY A 575 -33.37 -26.77 -4.38
CA GLY A 575 -34.16 -25.82 -5.17
C GLY A 575 -33.74 -25.78 -6.64
N PRO A 576 -34.41 -24.96 -7.45
CA PRO A 576 -34.00 -24.73 -8.84
C PRO A 576 -32.62 -24.06 -8.93
N SER A 577 -31.91 -24.30 -10.03
CA SER A 577 -30.78 -23.49 -10.47
C SER A 577 -31.25 -22.09 -10.91
N LEU A 578 -30.32 -21.19 -11.19
CA LEU A 578 -30.63 -19.93 -11.87
C LEU A 578 -31.41 -20.20 -13.16
N ASN A 579 -32.43 -19.39 -13.42
CA ASN A 579 -33.45 -19.56 -14.46
C ASN A 579 -34.27 -20.87 -14.42
N GLY A 580 -34.09 -21.72 -13.42
CA GLY A 580 -34.97 -22.86 -13.17
C GLY A 580 -36.37 -22.38 -12.75
N THR A 581 -37.41 -23.15 -13.08
CA THR A 581 -38.80 -22.69 -12.94
C THR A 581 -39.57 -23.37 -11.80
N VAL A 582 -40.48 -22.62 -11.18
CA VAL A 582 -41.58 -23.14 -10.35
C VAL A 582 -42.92 -22.70 -10.93
N THR A 583 -43.99 -23.46 -10.72
CA THR A 583 -45.32 -23.12 -11.23
C THR A 583 -46.27 -22.84 -10.07
N ALA A 584 -46.75 -21.60 -9.99
CA ALA A 584 -47.80 -21.21 -9.07
C ALA A 584 -49.18 -21.50 -9.68
N SER A 585 -50.07 -22.15 -8.93
CA SER A 585 -51.40 -22.53 -9.41
C SER A 585 -52.47 -22.44 -8.31
N GLY A 586 -53.74 -22.54 -8.69
CA GLY A 586 -54.89 -22.47 -7.77
C GLY A 586 -55.56 -21.09 -7.70
N GLY A 587 -56.71 -21.02 -7.00
CA GLY A 587 -57.49 -19.78 -6.83
C GLY A 587 -56.81 -18.75 -5.92
N THR A 588 -56.05 -19.22 -4.93
CA THR A 588 -55.01 -18.45 -4.23
C THR A 588 -53.68 -19.02 -4.71
N PRO A 589 -52.94 -18.35 -5.61
CA PRO A 589 -51.78 -18.96 -6.24
C PRO A 589 -50.71 -19.36 -5.23
N ALA A 590 -50.26 -20.61 -5.31
CA ALA A 590 -49.16 -21.14 -4.51
C ALA A 590 -48.31 -22.09 -5.37
N ALA A 591 -47.02 -22.18 -5.06
CA ALA A 591 -46.09 -23.12 -5.69
C ALA A 591 -45.49 -24.04 -4.62
N SER A 592 -45.21 -25.27 -5.01
CA SER A 592 -44.43 -26.22 -4.21
C SER A 592 -42.95 -25.99 -4.50
N ILE A 593 -42.20 -25.50 -3.52
CA ILE A 593 -40.78 -25.12 -3.67
C ILE A 593 -39.88 -25.93 -2.73
N ASN A 594 -38.62 -26.11 -3.13
CA ASN A 594 -37.60 -26.72 -2.29
C ASN A 594 -36.64 -25.63 -1.80
N LEU A 595 -36.48 -25.48 -0.49
CA LEU A 595 -35.66 -24.46 0.15
C LEU A 595 -34.49 -25.14 0.87
N GLY A 596 -33.25 -24.78 0.50
CA GLY A 596 -32.05 -25.17 1.25
C GLY A 596 -32.08 -24.74 2.71
N ALA A 597 -31.24 -25.35 3.55
CA ALA A 597 -31.04 -24.85 4.91
C ALA A 597 -30.39 -23.47 4.85
N TYR A 598 -30.79 -22.54 5.73
CA TYR A 598 -30.24 -21.18 5.78
C TYR A 598 -30.08 -20.52 4.40
N SER A 599 -31.17 -20.41 3.66
CA SER A 599 -31.12 -19.95 2.27
C SER A 599 -32.14 -18.86 1.95
N LEU A 600 -31.82 -18.11 0.90
CA LEU A 600 -32.66 -17.13 0.24
C LEU A 600 -32.83 -17.57 -1.21
N GLN A 601 -34.06 -17.54 -1.69
CA GLN A 601 -34.39 -17.66 -3.11
C GLN A 601 -35.20 -16.45 -3.57
N ILE A 602 -34.93 -15.98 -4.78
CA ILE A 602 -35.65 -14.86 -5.41
C ILE A 602 -36.27 -15.36 -6.72
N TYR A 603 -37.54 -15.03 -6.94
CA TYR A 603 -38.28 -15.43 -8.13
C TYR A 603 -38.90 -14.23 -8.84
N SER A 604 -38.96 -14.28 -10.18
CA SER A 604 -39.67 -13.33 -11.03
C SER A 604 -40.41 -14.07 -12.15
N LYS A 605 -41.42 -13.43 -12.77
CA LYS A 605 -42.00 -13.95 -14.02
C LYS A 605 -41.13 -13.71 -15.25
N THR A 606 -40.12 -12.86 -15.12
CA THR A 606 -39.11 -12.61 -16.14
C THR A 606 -37.85 -13.38 -15.76
N PRO A 607 -37.30 -14.25 -16.64
CA PRO A 607 -36.02 -14.90 -16.37
C PRO A 607 -34.90 -13.86 -16.32
N LEU A 608 -33.77 -14.20 -15.67
CA LEU A 608 -32.52 -13.46 -15.89
C LEU A 608 -32.20 -13.50 -17.39
N PRO A 609 -31.65 -12.41 -17.96
CA PRO A 609 -31.16 -12.44 -19.31
C PRO A 609 -30.12 -13.56 -19.38
N GLN A 610 -30.18 -14.37 -20.42
CA GLN A 610 -29.06 -15.23 -20.72
C GLN A 610 -27.93 -14.31 -21.19
N GLU A 611 -26.88 -14.19 -20.38
CA GLU A 611 -25.70 -13.41 -20.74
C GLU A 611 -25.11 -13.93 -22.04
N SER A 612 -24.71 -12.98 -22.88
CA SER A 612 -23.93 -13.25 -24.05
C SER A 612 -22.60 -13.91 -23.65
N ALA A 613 -22.23 -14.96 -24.36
CA ALA A 613 -21.03 -15.73 -24.06
C ALA A 613 -20.14 -15.82 -25.29
N ALA A 614 -18.83 -15.68 -25.10
CA ALA A 614 -17.85 -16.03 -26.10
C ALA A 614 -17.07 -17.27 -25.67
N SER A 615 -16.83 -18.18 -26.61
CA SER A 615 -15.93 -19.31 -26.44
C SER A 615 -14.92 -19.36 -27.57
N PHE A 616 -13.76 -19.93 -27.26
CA PHE A 616 -12.59 -19.91 -28.12
C PHE A 616 -12.05 -21.33 -28.24
N ASP A 617 -11.87 -21.81 -29.47
CA ASP A 617 -11.31 -23.13 -29.75
C ASP A 617 -10.17 -23.05 -30.78
N PRO A 618 -8.92 -23.35 -30.39
CA PRO A 618 -8.50 -23.70 -29.03
C PRO A 618 -8.64 -22.51 -28.04
N PRO A 619 -8.86 -22.77 -26.74
CA PRO A 619 -8.99 -21.72 -25.72
C PRO A 619 -7.70 -20.93 -25.49
N MET A 620 -6.56 -21.47 -25.93
CA MET A 620 -5.26 -20.83 -25.94
C MET A 620 -4.53 -21.22 -27.23
N PRO A 621 -4.67 -20.44 -28.32
CA PRO A 621 -4.02 -20.71 -29.61
C PRO A 621 -2.50 -20.65 -29.52
N ASP A 622 -1.81 -21.42 -30.37
CA ASP A 622 -0.35 -21.57 -30.38
C ASP A 622 0.21 -21.39 -31.81
N GLY A 623 1.14 -20.43 -31.96
CA GLY A 623 1.84 -20.10 -33.20
C GLY A 623 1.11 -19.10 -34.11
N CYS A 624 1.88 -18.31 -34.86
CA CYS A 624 1.31 -17.42 -35.89
C CYS A 624 0.71 -18.19 -37.05
N GLY A 625 -0.37 -17.63 -37.61
CA GLY A 625 -1.15 -18.27 -38.66
C GLY A 625 -2.05 -19.41 -38.18
N SER A 626 -2.06 -19.72 -36.87
CA SER A 626 -3.04 -20.64 -36.28
C SER A 626 -4.45 -20.04 -36.37
N ILE A 627 -5.47 -20.89 -36.41
CA ILE A 627 -6.86 -20.47 -36.50
C ILE A 627 -7.49 -20.65 -35.11
N VAL A 628 -8.12 -19.60 -34.61
CA VAL A 628 -9.01 -19.67 -33.44
C VAL A 628 -10.45 -19.56 -33.92
N THR A 629 -11.26 -20.54 -33.53
CA THR A 629 -12.71 -20.50 -33.74
C THR A 629 -13.30 -19.68 -32.60
N ILE A 630 -13.77 -18.47 -32.93
CA ILE A 630 -14.47 -17.58 -32.00
C ILE A 630 -15.96 -17.87 -32.17
N THR A 631 -16.59 -18.38 -31.12
CA THR A 631 -18.04 -18.56 -31.07
C THR A 631 -18.63 -17.57 -30.09
N TYR A 632 -19.50 -16.69 -30.57
CA TYR A 632 -20.24 -15.73 -29.79
C TYR A 632 -21.72 -16.12 -29.77
N ASP A 633 -22.22 -16.52 -28.61
CA ASP A 633 -23.65 -16.63 -28.33
C ASP A 633 -24.14 -15.26 -27.86
N PRO A 634 -24.89 -14.51 -28.68
CA PRO A 634 -25.40 -13.21 -28.27
C PRO A 634 -26.51 -13.35 -27.23
N ALA A 635 -27.11 -14.53 -27.09
CA ALA A 635 -28.17 -14.84 -26.13
C ALA A 635 -29.22 -13.70 -25.99
N ASP A 636 -29.37 -13.10 -24.80
CA ASP A 636 -30.22 -11.93 -24.56
C ASP A 636 -29.43 -10.60 -24.52
N GLY A 637 -28.14 -10.62 -24.87
CA GLY A 637 -27.22 -9.49 -24.86
C GLY A 637 -27.50 -8.42 -25.93
N PRO A 638 -26.69 -7.34 -25.99
CA PRO A 638 -26.92 -6.18 -26.87
C PRO A 638 -27.12 -6.53 -28.36
N LEU A 639 -26.52 -7.64 -28.80
CA LEU A 639 -26.55 -8.10 -30.19
C LEU A 639 -27.56 -9.23 -30.46
N ALA A 640 -28.44 -9.57 -29.51
CA ALA A 640 -29.43 -10.64 -29.63
C ALA A 640 -30.35 -10.51 -30.85
N THR A 641 -30.63 -9.28 -31.28
CA THR A 641 -31.50 -8.97 -32.45
C THR A 641 -30.73 -8.48 -33.66
N ALA A 642 -29.40 -8.45 -33.61
CA ALA A 642 -28.58 -7.95 -34.68
C ALA A 642 -28.72 -8.85 -35.92
N SER A 643 -28.93 -8.23 -37.09
CA SER A 643 -29.01 -8.97 -38.37
C SER A 643 -27.65 -9.40 -38.89
N ASN A 644 -26.58 -8.73 -38.43
CA ASN A 644 -25.18 -9.04 -38.69
C ASN A 644 -24.41 -8.82 -37.39
N VAL A 645 -23.40 -9.63 -37.11
CA VAL A 645 -22.45 -9.41 -36.02
C VAL A 645 -21.04 -9.48 -36.57
N TYR A 646 -20.21 -8.56 -36.12
CA TYR A 646 -18.78 -8.52 -36.36
C TYR A 646 -18.05 -8.79 -35.05
N ALA A 647 -17.00 -9.60 -35.11
CA ALA A 647 -16.01 -9.62 -34.04
C ALA A 647 -15.07 -8.43 -34.27
N HIS A 648 -15.11 -7.46 -33.37
CA HIS A 648 -14.14 -6.38 -33.33
C HIS A 648 -12.89 -6.90 -32.61
N ILE A 649 -11.85 -7.15 -33.39
CA ILE A 649 -10.64 -7.81 -32.89
C ILE A 649 -9.50 -6.81 -32.90
N GLY A 650 -9.01 -6.50 -31.71
CA GLY A 650 -7.72 -5.87 -31.48
C GLY A 650 -6.68 -6.90 -31.05
N ARG A 651 -5.41 -6.49 -31.04
CA ARG A 651 -4.28 -7.34 -30.65
C ARG A 651 -3.44 -6.62 -29.62
N ASN A 652 -2.81 -7.34 -28.69
CA ASN A 652 -1.77 -6.80 -27.82
C ASN A 652 -2.19 -5.53 -27.06
N GLY A 653 -3.44 -5.49 -26.55
CA GLY A 653 -4.03 -4.31 -25.94
C GLY A 653 -4.71 -3.37 -26.95
N TRP A 654 -5.58 -3.89 -27.80
CA TRP A 654 -6.37 -3.12 -28.79
C TRP A 654 -5.56 -2.43 -29.92
N GLN A 655 -4.44 -3.01 -30.35
CA GLN A 655 -3.73 -2.58 -31.55
C GLN A 655 -4.33 -3.21 -32.81
N ASN A 656 -4.24 -2.50 -33.94
CA ASN A 656 -4.68 -2.97 -35.27
C ASN A 656 -6.13 -3.48 -35.29
N GLU A 657 -7.02 -2.74 -34.65
CA GLU A 657 -8.43 -3.08 -34.50
C GLU A 657 -9.12 -3.19 -35.86
N THR A 658 -9.75 -4.33 -36.10
CA THR A 658 -10.53 -4.57 -37.32
C THR A 658 -11.80 -5.35 -37.03
N ASP A 659 -12.88 -4.96 -37.71
CA ASP A 659 -14.16 -5.66 -37.67
C ASP A 659 -14.17 -6.84 -38.64
N HIS A 660 -14.46 -8.04 -38.12
CA HIS A 660 -14.55 -9.26 -38.90
C HIS A 660 -15.97 -9.80 -38.92
N PRO A 661 -16.63 -9.91 -40.09
CA PRO A 661 -18.00 -10.40 -40.16
C PRO A 661 -18.07 -11.85 -39.69
N MET A 662 -18.99 -12.13 -38.77
CA MET A 662 -19.23 -13.48 -38.25
C MET A 662 -20.36 -14.16 -39.02
N THR A 663 -20.35 -15.49 -39.03
CA THR A 663 -21.40 -16.31 -39.66
C THR A 663 -22.37 -16.83 -38.61
N ASN A 664 -23.66 -16.57 -38.77
CA ASN A 664 -24.68 -17.12 -37.86
C ASN A 664 -24.89 -18.62 -38.13
N SER A 665 -24.76 -19.43 -37.08
CA SER A 665 -25.03 -20.86 -37.06
C SER A 665 -25.91 -21.20 -35.84
N ASN A 666 -27.21 -21.39 -36.09
CA ASN A 666 -28.22 -21.75 -35.08
C ASN A 666 -28.30 -20.80 -33.87
N GLY A 667 -28.14 -19.49 -34.09
CA GLY A 667 -28.21 -18.48 -33.04
C GLY A 667 -26.85 -18.02 -32.51
N ASN A 668 -25.79 -18.81 -32.71
CA ASN A 668 -24.42 -18.41 -32.39
C ASN A 668 -23.74 -17.80 -33.61
N TRP A 669 -22.92 -16.78 -33.40
CA TRP A 669 -22.06 -16.17 -34.41
C TRP A 669 -20.68 -16.80 -34.34
N ILE A 670 -20.17 -17.28 -35.48
CA ILE A 670 -18.91 -18.02 -35.55
C ILE A 670 -17.97 -17.32 -36.50
N LEU A 671 -16.71 -17.17 -36.09
CA LEU A 671 -15.61 -16.67 -36.90
C LEU A 671 -14.39 -17.56 -36.72
N ASP A 672 -13.89 -18.13 -37.82
CA ASP A 672 -12.57 -18.71 -37.87
C ASP A 672 -11.57 -17.57 -38.15
N TYR A 673 -10.90 -17.10 -37.11
CA TYR A 673 -9.95 -16.01 -37.21
C TYR A 673 -8.53 -16.56 -37.30
N GLN A 674 -7.86 -16.29 -38.41
CA GLN A 674 -6.45 -16.63 -38.57
C GLN A 674 -5.61 -15.59 -37.84
N ILE A 675 -4.88 -16.04 -36.82
CA ILE A 675 -4.04 -15.21 -35.97
C ILE A 675 -2.88 -14.65 -36.80
N PRO A 676 -2.78 -13.33 -36.96
CA PRO A 676 -1.73 -12.76 -37.79
C PRO A 676 -0.41 -12.70 -37.03
N ASP A 677 0.67 -12.47 -37.77
CA ASP A 677 2.01 -12.35 -37.20
C ASP A 677 2.06 -11.25 -36.12
N LEU A 678 2.91 -11.45 -35.10
CA LEU A 678 3.18 -10.50 -33.99
C LEU A 678 1.98 -10.30 -33.03
N THR A 679 1.37 -11.39 -32.58
CA THR A 679 0.17 -11.38 -31.71
C THR A 679 0.37 -12.25 -30.47
N PHE A 680 0.51 -11.66 -29.27
CA PHE A 680 0.59 -12.38 -27.98
C PHE A 680 -0.74 -12.41 -27.22
N GLU A 681 -1.67 -11.52 -27.56
CA GLU A 681 -3.02 -11.47 -27.00
C GLU A 681 -4.00 -11.00 -28.07
N LEU A 682 -5.18 -11.62 -28.13
CA LEU A 682 -6.33 -11.09 -28.85
C LEU A 682 -7.28 -10.42 -27.86
N ASN A 683 -7.72 -9.19 -28.17
CA ASN A 683 -8.76 -8.47 -27.44
C ASN A 683 -10.01 -8.43 -28.31
N LEU A 684 -11.14 -8.84 -27.77
CA LEU A 684 -12.37 -9.01 -28.53
C LEU A 684 -13.53 -8.29 -27.87
N SER A 685 -14.32 -7.65 -28.72
CA SER A 685 -15.68 -7.21 -28.47
C SER A 685 -16.51 -7.53 -29.71
N PHE A 686 -17.82 -7.47 -29.62
CA PHE A 686 -18.71 -7.75 -30.73
C PHE A 686 -19.53 -6.51 -31.05
N THR A 687 -19.85 -6.30 -32.32
CA THR A 687 -20.65 -5.16 -32.77
C THR A 687 -21.57 -5.54 -33.92
N ASP A 688 -22.66 -4.79 -34.12
CA ASP A 688 -23.48 -4.87 -35.34
C ASP A 688 -22.86 -4.14 -36.54
N GLY A 689 -21.72 -3.46 -36.33
CA GLY A 689 -21.04 -2.62 -37.32
C GLY A 689 -21.55 -1.17 -37.34
N ASP A 690 -22.50 -0.82 -36.46
CA ASP A 690 -23.03 0.52 -36.27
C ASP A 690 -22.79 0.97 -34.82
N ASN A 691 -23.86 1.12 -34.01
CA ASN A 691 -23.79 1.71 -32.66
C ASN A 691 -24.00 0.67 -31.54
N LEU A 692 -24.30 -0.60 -31.86
CA LEU A 692 -24.49 -1.62 -30.83
C LEU A 692 -23.18 -2.36 -30.62
N TRP A 693 -22.78 -2.42 -29.35
CA TRP A 693 -21.56 -3.07 -28.91
C TRP A 693 -21.89 -3.98 -27.75
N ASP A 694 -21.32 -5.16 -27.79
CA ASP A 694 -21.20 -6.04 -26.65
C ASP A 694 -19.73 -6.19 -26.31
N ASN A 695 -19.36 -5.63 -25.16
CA ASN A 695 -17.99 -5.59 -24.65
C ASN A 695 -17.90 -6.29 -23.29
N ASN A 696 -18.77 -7.27 -23.02
CA ASN A 696 -18.77 -8.03 -21.78
C ASN A 696 -18.82 -7.11 -20.54
N GLU A 697 -19.80 -6.20 -20.53
CA GLU A 697 -19.99 -5.18 -19.48
C GLU A 697 -18.73 -4.31 -19.21
N GLY A 698 -17.95 -4.04 -20.27
CA GLY A 698 -16.73 -3.24 -20.21
C GLY A 698 -15.48 -4.01 -19.78
N LEU A 699 -15.56 -5.33 -19.60
CA LEU A 699 -14.38 -6.19 -19.35
C LEU A 699 -13.70 -6.62 -20.64
N ASN A 700 -14.43 -6.65 -21.75
CA ASN A 700 -14.05 -7.29 -23.01
C ASN A 700 -13.75 -8.79 -22.84
N TRP A 701 -13.49 -9.49 -23.93
CA TRP A 701 -12.88 -10.81 -23.89
C TRP A 701 -11.40 -10.70 -24.27
N SER A 702 -10.55 -11.49 -23.61
CA SER A 702 -9.15 -11.63 -24.01
C SER A 702 -8.76 -13.08 -24.13
N ILE A 703 -7.90 -13.36 -25.12
CA ILE A 703 -7.35 -14.69 -25.38
C ILE A 703 -5.83 -14.55 -25.46
N PRO A 704 -5.06 -15.21 -24.58
CA PRO A 704 -3.62 -15.28 -24.75
C PRO A 704 -3.26 -16.16 -25.95
N VAL A 705 -2.29 -15.72 -26.74
CA VAL A 705 -1.74 -16.45 -27.90
C VAL A 705 -0.30 -16.85 -27.59
N LEU A 706 -0.02 -18.14 -27.63
CA LEU A 706 1.32 -18.68 -27.39
C LEU A 706 2.16 -18.58 -28.68
N ASN A 707 3.45 -18.27 -28.53
CA ASN A 707 4.46 -18.39 -29.58
C ASN A 707 4.13 -17.68 -30.93
N CYS A 708 3.41 -16.54 -30.94
CA CYS A 708 3.14 -15.78 -32.17
C CYS A 708 3.75 -14.37 -32.21
N GLY A 709 4.87 -14.25 -32.92
CA GLY A 709 5.52 -13.04 -33.44
C GLY A 709 6.17 -12.11 -32.42
N ASP A 710 6.57 -10.92 -32.86
CA ASP A 710 7.39 -9.99 -32.09
C ASP A 710 6.59 -9.54 -30.86
N LEU A 711 7.16 -9.88 -29.72
CA LEU A 711 6.71 -9.54 -28.38
C LEU A 711 6.53 -8.00 -28.30
N PRO A 712 5.81 -7.43 -27.33
CA PRO A 712 5.82 -5.98 -27.16
C PRO A 712 7.28 -5.50 -27.00
N SER A 713 7.52 -4.19 -27.08
CA SER A 713 8.83 -3.63 -26.72
C SER A 713 9.21 -4.15 -25.34
N GLU A 714 10.12 -5.09 -25.29
CA GLU A 714 10.45 -5.81 -24.08
C GLU A 714 11.62 -5.09 -23.49
N THR A 715 11.43 -4.55 -22.30
CA THR A 715 12.57 -4.26 -21.46
C THR A 715 12.75 -5.38 -20.45
N SER A 716 13.99 -5.82 -20.33
CA SER A 716 14.41 -6.65 -19.22
C SER A 716 15.54 -5.93 -18.51
N TRP A 717 15.69 -6.18 -17.23
CA TRP A 717 16.81 -5.65 -16.48
C TRP A 717 17.44 -6.75 -15.64
N THR A 718 18.76 -6.72 -15.54
CA THR A 718 19.51 -7.69 -14.74
C THR A 718 20.42 -6.92 -13.80
N PRO A 719 20.33 -7.16 -12.48
CA PRO A 719 19.42 -8.10 -11.77
C PRO A 719 17.94 -7.65 -11.74
N GLN A 720 16.98 -8.59 -11.77
CA GLN A 720 15.53 -8.33 -11.80
C GLN A 720 14.97 -7.65 -10.52
N ALA A 721 15.56 -7.98 -9.37
CA ALA A 721 15.32 -7.31 -8.10
C ALA A 721 16.71 -6.90 -7.56
N PRO A 722 17.23 -5.73 -7.98
CA PRO A 722 18.56 -5.29 -7.55
C PRO A 722 18.61 -5.20 -6.04
N ASN A 723 19.58 -5.91 -5.44
CA ASN A 723 19.81 -5.91 -4.01
C ASN A 723 21.12 -5.16 -3.73
N GLY A 724 21.04 -3.91 -3.25
CA GLY A 724 22.15 -2.96 -3.20
C GLY A 724 22.17 -2.00 -4.39
N CYS A 725 23.05 -0.99 -4.34
CA CYS A 725 23.24 -0.01 -5.42
C CYS A 725 24.16 -0.57 -6.51
N VAL A 726 23.78 -1.74 -7.02
CA VAL A 726 24.54 -2.47 -8.03
C VAL A 726 24.15 -1.96 -9.42
N PRO A 727 25.07 -1.91 -10.39
CA PRO A 727 24.74 -1.52 -11.75
C PRO A 727 23.64 -2.40 -12.33
N LEU A 728 22.63 -1.75 -12.91
CA LEU A 728 21.49 -2.38 -13.56
C LEU A 728 21.77 -2.41 -15.07
N THR A 729 21.85 -3.61 -15.64
CA THR A 729 21.85 -3.73 -17.11
C THR A 729 20.41 -3.70 -17.56
N ILE A 730 19.98 -2.61 -18.18
CA ILE A 730 18.65 -2.47 -18.79
C ILE A 730 18.83 -2.82 -20.27
N THR A 731 18.20 -3.90 -20.67
CA THR A 731 18.07 -4.33 -22.06
C THR A 731 16.70 -3.90 -22.54
N TYR A 732 16.66 -3.26 -23.70
CA TYR A 732 15.46 -2.85 -24.38
C TYR A 732 15.47 -3.46 -25.78
N HIS A 733 14.44 -4.22 -26.06
CA HIS A 733 14.15 -4.77 -27.36
C HIS A 733 12.98 -3.98 -27.94
N PRO A 734 13.20 -3.12 -28.94
CA PRO A 734 12.12 -2.37 -29.55
C PRO A 734 10.97 -3.25 -30.03
N ASN A 735 11.24 -4.49 -30.49
CA ASN A 735 10.26 -5.54 -30.83
C ASN A 735 8.92 -5.00 -31.39
N GLY A 736 8.94 -4.33 -32.55
CA GLY A 736 7.71 -3.81 -33.17
C GLY A 736 7.11 -2.56 -32.52
N GLY A 737 7.64 -2.09 -31.38
CA GLY A 737 7.22 -0.90 -30.65
C GLY A 737 7.66 0.44 -31.29
N PRO A 738 7.32 1.59 -30.66
CA PRO A 738 7.48 2.93 -31.23
C PRO A 738 8.91 3.29 -31.69
N LEU A 739 9.92 2.62 -31.11
CA LEU A 739 11.33 2.86 -31.41
C LEU A 739 11.92 1.83 -32.38
N MET A 740 11.11 0.98 -33.01
CA MET A 740 11.58 0.01 -34.01
C MET A 740 12.20 0.74 -35.21
N GLY A 741 13.48 0.46 -35.49
CA GLY A 741 14.23 1.12 -36.56
C GLY A 741 14.83 2.49 -36.19
N ALA A 742 14.74 2.91 -34.92
CA ALA A 742 15.45 4.10 -34.45
C ALA A 742 16.97 3.94 -34.60
N ASN A 743 17.64 5.00 -35.04
CA ASN A 743 19.11 5.00 -35.20
C ASN A 743 19.85 5.25 -33.86
N SER A 744 19.14 5.70 -32.83
CA SER A 744 19.65 5.95 -31.49
C SER A 744 18.51 5.85 -30.49
N ILE A 745 18.78 5.24 -29.33
CA ILE A 745 17.80 5.12 -28.24
C ILE A 745 18.43 5.63 -26.94
N TYR A 746 17.66 6.39 -26.17
CA TYR A 746 18.03 6.92 -24.86
C TYR A 746 17.05 6.41 -23.80
N LEU A 747 17.59 6.03 -22.65
CA LEU A 747 16.88 5.80 -21.41
C LEU A 747 16.62 7.17 -20.77
N HIS A 748 15.36 7.47 -20.46
CA HIS A 748 14.97 8.61 -19.64
C HIS A 748 14.48 8.06 -18.30
N VAL A 749 15.23 8.32 -17.23
CA VAL A 749 15.08 7.61 -15.95
C VAL A 749 15.07 8.58 -14.77
N GLY A 750 14.09 8.44 -13.89
CA GLY A 750 14.01 9.09 -12.58
C GLY A 750 14.05 8.08 -11.44
N GLN A 751 14.17 8.60 -10.22
CA GLN A 751 14.18 7.80 -8.99
C GLN A 751 13.02 8.21 -8.08
N ASN A 752 12.49 7.25 -7.31
CA ASN A 752 11.53 7.46 -6.23
C ASN A 752 10.32 8.34 -6.63
N GLY A 753 9.72 8.08 -7.80
CA GLY A 753 8.65 8.89 -8.38
C GLY A 753 9.17 10.05 -9.23
N TRP A 754 9.95 9.74 -10.27
CA TRP A 754 10.48 10.73 -11.24
C TRP A 754 11.35 11.87 -10.66
N GLN A 755 11.98 11.68 -9.50
CA GLN A 755 12.96 12.64 -8.97
C GLN A 755 14.32 12.49 -9.69
N ASN A 756 15.14 13.55 -9.67
CA ASN A 756 16.51 13.54 -10.19
C ASN A 756 16.68 12.90 -11.58
N VAL A 757 15.80 13.25 -12.51
CA VAL A 757 15.73 12.66 -13.85
C VAL A 757 17.07 12.81 -14.59
N ALA A 758 17.51 11.70 -15.19
CA ALA A 758 18.72 11.59 -15.98
C ALA A 758 18.43 10.94 -17.34
N GLU A 759 19.37 11.13 -18.26
CA GLU A 759 19.35 10.47 -19.58
C GLU A 759 20.61 9.64 -19.77
N ALA A 760 20.45 8.42 -20.30
CA ALA A 760 21.56 7.56 -20.65
C ALA A 760 21.36 6.97 -22.05
N GLN A 761 22.35 7.12 -22.93
CA GLN A 761 22.28 6.55 -24.28
C GLN A 761 22.46 5.02 -24.23
N LEU A 762 21.58 4.28 -24.90
CA LEU A 762 21.73 2.84 -25.07
C LEU A 762 22.72 2.52 -26.19
N THR A 763 23.42 1.40 -26.05
CA THR A 763 24.29 0.82 -27.08
C THR A 763 23.55 -0.33 -27.75
N GLN A 764 23.47 -0.30 -29.09
CA GLN A 764 22.92 -1.42 -29.85
C GLN A 764 23.86 -2.62 -29.75
N THR A 765 23.35 -3.74 -29.23
CA THR A 765 24.11 -4.99 -29.03
C THR A 765 23.78 -6.06 -30.07
N ASP A 766 22.58 -6.00 -30.67
CA ASP A 766 22.17 -6.82 -31.81
C ASP A 766 21.19 -6.04 -32.72
N GLU A 767 20.77 -6.63 -33.85
CA GLU A 767 19.86 -6.01 -34.82
C GLU A 767 18.57 -5.45 -34.20
N ASN A 768 18.10 -6.04 -33.08
CA ASN A 768 16.90 -5.64 -32.35
C ASN A 768 17.10 -5.67 -30.81
N GLU A 769 18.29 -5.34 -30.34
CA GLU A 769 18.60 -5.29 -28.91
C GLU A 769 19.47 -4.08 -28.58
N TRP A 770 19.06 -3.33 -27.56
CA TRP A 770 19.75 -2.15 -27.06
C TRP A 770 19.99 -2.31 -25.56
N GLN A 771 21.18 -1.95 -25.10
CA GLN A 771 21.54 -2.11 -23.69
C GLN A 771 22.15 -0.84 -23.11
N VAL A 772 21.86 -0.58 -21.84
CA VAL A 772 22.58 0.39 -21.02
C VAL A 772 22.88 -0.22 -19.67
N ILE A 773 24.10 0.01 -19.19
CA ILE A 773 24.44 -0.25 -17.79
C ILE A 773 24.17 1.05 -17.04
N TYR A 774 23.06 1.09 -16.32
CA TYR A 774 22.66 2.21 -15.49
C TYR A 774 23.14 1.98 -14.05
N ASN A 775 23.97 2.88 -13.53
CA ASN A 775 24.37 2.82 -12.13
C ASN A 775 23.23 3.35 -11.27
N ILE A 776 22.57 2.47 -10.51
CA ILE A 776 21.48 2.85 -9.62
C ILE A 776 22.02 3.87 -8.60
N PRO A 777 21.46 5.10 -8.54
CA PRO A 777 21.87 6.08 -7.55
C PRO A 777 21.59 5.60 -6.12
N GLU A 778 22.35 6.10 -5.15
CA GLU A 778 22.12 5.81 -3.74
C GLU A 778 20.72 6.25 -3.30
N ASP A 779 20.18 5.58 -2.27
CA ASP A 779 18.84 5.86 -1.71
C ASP A 779 17.68 5.69 -2.72
N THR A 780 17.88 4.83 -3.72
CA THR A 780 16.84 4.44 -4.67
C THR A 780 16.06 3.24 -4.13
N TRP A 781 14.76 3.41 -3.91
CA TRP A 781 13.83 2.30 -3.65
C TRP A 781 13.01 1.94 -4.90
N GLN A 782 12.94 2.84 -5.87
CA GLN A 782 12.32 2.62 -7.18
C GLN A 782 13.02 3.45 -8.26
N LEU A 783 13.31 2.84 -9.42
CA LEU A 783 13.60 3.55 -10.66
C LEU A 783 12.36 3.57 -11.54
N ASP A 784 12.07 4.72 -12.11
CA ASP A 784 11.00 4.95 -13.09
C ASP A 784 11.67 5.32 -14.41
N PHE A 785 11.37 4.64 -15.52
CA PHE A 785 12.00 4.98 -16.80
C PHE A 785 11.14 4.70 -18.02
N VAL A 786 11.50 5.40 -19.10
CA VAL A 786 10.95 5.30 -20.46
C VAL A 786 12.09 5.38 -21.49
N PHE A 787 11.81 5.10 -22.76
CA PHE A 787 12.80 5.17 -23.84
C PHE A 787 12.41 6.23 -24.89
N LYS A 788 13.42 6.80 -25.58
CA LYS A 788 13.19 7.80 -26.63
C LYS A 788 14.23 7.78 -27.75
N SER A 789 13.87 8.30 -28.94
CA SER A 789 14.69 8.22 -30.17
C SER A 789 15.86 9.23 -30.28
N GLY A 790 16.09 10.09 -29.27
CA GLY A 790 17.14 11.12 -29.28
C GLY A 790 17.36 11.79 -27.91
N SER A 791 18.27 12.77 -27.81
CA SER A 791 18.53 13.52 -26.57
C SER A 791 17.74 14.85 -26.51
N GLY A 792 17.30 15.25 -25.31
CA GLY A 792 16.44 16.44 -25.11
C GLY A 792 14.94 16.18 -25.28
N ASP A 793 14.11 17.23 -25.28
CA ASP A 793 12.64 17.12 -25.11
C ASP A 793 11.78 17.53 -26.34
N GLN A 794 12.39 17.89 -27.48
CA GLN A 794 11.64 18.38 -28.65
C GLN A 794 11.65 17.39 -29.82
N ASP A 795 10.46 17.11 -30.36
CA ASP A 795 10.19 16.32 -31.56
C ASP A 795 10.86 14.92 -31.57
N LEU A 796 10.70 14.17 -30.48
CA LEU A 796 11.18 12.78 -30.34
C LEU A 796 10.02 11.79 -30.26
N ASP A 797 10.28 10.58 -30.74
CA ASP A 797 9.41 9.44 -30.51
C ASP A 797 9.73 8.88 -29.11
N TRP A 798 8.68 8.59 -28.34
CA TRP A 798 8.77 8.04 -27.01
C TRP A 798 8.13 6.67 -26.98
N ASP A 799 8.73 5.78 -26.21
CA ASP A 799 8.09 4.56 -25.77
C ASP A 799 7.99 4.61 -24.25
N ASN A 800 6.76 4.77 -23.77
CA ASN A 800 6.40 4.91 -22.37
C ASN A 800 5.55 3.73 -21.86
N ASN A 801 5.65 2.57 -22.52
CA ASN A 801 4.94 1.36 -22.13
C ASN A 801 3.40 1.52 -22.11
N ASN A 802 2.84 2.21 -23.13
CA ASN A 802 1.41 2.57 -23.20
C ASN A 802 0.93 3.33 -21.94
N ASP A 803 1.60 4.43 -21.61
CA ASP A 803 1.33 5.29 -20.44
C ASP A 803 1.48 4.63 -19.06
N LYS A 804 2.16 3.48 -18.98
CA LYS A 804 2.41 2.77 -17.71
C LYS A 804 3.79 3.00 -17.13
N ASP A 805 4.74 3.51 -17.91
CA ASP A 805 6.17 3.55 -17.62
C ASP A 805 6.74 2.16 -17.25
N TRP A 806 8.07 2.05 -17.13
CA TRP A 806 8.69 0.87 -16.50
C TRP A 806 9.21 1.23 -15.13
N HIS A 807 9.00 0.31 -14.18
CA HIS A 807 9.41 0.49 -12.79
C HIS A 807 10.32 -0.66 -12.36
N VAL A 808 11.46 -0.32 -11.75
CA VAL A 808 12.34 -1.28 -11.08
C VAL A 808 12.31 -0.99 -9.59
N THR A 809 11.73 -1.90 -8.80
CA THR A 809 11.90 -1.87 -7.34
C THR A 809 13.32 -2.26 -6.98
N VAL A 810 13.99 -1.41 -6.22
CA VAL A 810 15.37 -1.62 -5.78
C VAL A 810 15.37 -1.97 -4.30
N GLN A 811 15.86 -3.17 -3.98
CA GLN A 811 15.94 -3.67 -2.61
C GLN A 811 17.29 -3.27 -2.00
N ASN A 812 17.31 -2.77 -0.78
CA ASN A 812 18.53 -2.50 -0.02
C ASN A 812 19.63 -1.69 -0.78
N CYS A 813 19.30 -0.87 -1.79
CA CYS A 813 20.23 0.13 -2.35
C CYS A 813 20.43 1.27 -1.37
N LEU A 814 21.15 0.91 -0.31
CA LEU A 814 21.21 1.63 0.94
C LEU A 814 22.63 1.59 1.54
N ARG A 815 23.61 0.96 0.86
CA ARG A 815 24.79 0.41 1.54
C ARG A 815 26.10 0.49 0.75
N VAL A 816 26.88 1.55 0.95
CA VAL A 816 28.28 1.66 0.47
C VAL A 816 29.27 0.89 1.38
N ASN A 817 28.87 0.61 2.62
CA ASN A 817 29.77 0.16 3.69
C ASN A 817 29.54 -1.28 4.17
N GLU A 818 28.70 -2.06 3.49
CA GLU A 818 28.43 -3.45 3.88
C GLU A 818 29.10 -4.49 2.98
N PRO A 819 29.43 -5.66 3.56
CA PRO A 819 29.99 -6.78 2.83
C PRO A 819 28.93 -7.47 1.97
N ALA A 820 29.19 -7.57 0.67
CA ALA A 820 28.30 -8.26 -0.26
C ALA A 820 29.08 -9.14 -1.22
N ILE A 821 28.43 -10.21 -1.69
CA ILE A 821 28.89 -11.02 -2.80
C ILE A 821 27.69 -11.38 -3.66
N ALA A 822 27.78 -11.20 -4.98
CA ALA A 822 26.69 -11.46 -5.91
C ALA A 822 27.21 -12.14 -7.17
N ILE A 823 26.46 -13.11 -7.69
CA ILE A 823 26.69 -13.71 -9.02
C ILE A 823 25.96 -12.84 -10.06
N THR A 824 26.65 -12.36 -11.09
CA THR A 824 26.11 -11.35 -12.02
C THR A 824 25.87 -11.85 -13.43
N ASN A 825 26.44 -13.00 -13.83
CA ASN A 825 26.40 -13.47 -15.22
C ASN A 825 25.42 -14.62 -15.48
N LEU A 826 24.63 -15.04 -14.49
CA LEU A 826 23.62 -16.09 -14.62
C LEU A 826 22.44 -15.86 -13.66
N PRO A 827 21.20 -16.20 -14.05
CA PRO A 827 20.03 -16.06 -13.19
C PRO A 827 20.03 -17.08 -12.03
N PRO A 828 19.29 -16.84 -10.92
CA PRO A 828 19.30 -17.69 -9.71
C PRO A 828 18.99 -19.17 -9.94
N SER A 829 18.28 -19.48 -11.03
CA SER A 829 18.05 -20.84 -11.52
C SER A 829 18.28 -20.87 -13.03
N SER A 830 19.08 -21.83 -13.50
CA SER A 830 19.39 -22.03 -14.92
C SER A 830 19.30 -23.52 -15.28
N THR A 831 18.90 -23.84 -16.52
CA THR A 831 18.99 -25.20 -17.06
C THR A 831 20.00 -25.22 -18.19
N VAL A 832 20.90 -26.21 -18.19
CA VAL A 832 21.89 -26.41 -19.26
C VAL A 832 21.70 -27.79 -19.89
N ALA A 833 22.02 -27.88 -21.19
CA ALA A 833 21.95 -29.12 -21.94
C ALA A 833 22.88 -30.19 -21.35
N SER A 834 22.58 -31.46 -21.65
CA SER A 834 23.31 -32.61 -21.10
C SER A 834 24.79 -32.64 -21.48
N ASP A 835 25.21 -31.97 -22.55
CA ASP A 835 26.61 -31.89 -22.98
C ASP A 835 27.43 -30.81 -22.23
N VAL A 836 26.78 -29.86 -21.56
CA VAL A 836 27.44 -28.82 -20.75
C VAL A 836 27.87 -29.40 -19.41
N ASN A 837 29.19 -29.59 -19.20
CA ASN A 837 29.75 -30.21 -17.99
C ASN A 837 30.51 -29.24 -17.07
N GLN A 838 30.65 -27.97 -17.46
CA GLN A 838 31.29 -26.91 -16.69
C GLN A 838 30.68 -25.54 -17.04
N ILE A 839 30.73 -24.58 -16.11
CA ILE A 839 30.27 -23.21 -16.39
C ILE A 839 31.21 -22.14 -15.81
N VAL A 840 31.21 -20.95 -16.41
CA VAL A 840 31.90 -19.76 -15.88
C VAL A 840 30.93 -19.01 -14.96
N LEU A 841 31.34 -18.73 -13.72
CA LEU A 841 30.63 -17.79 -12.85
C LEU A 841 31.39 -16.47 -12.78
N ARG A 842 30.67 -15.36 -12.78
CA ARG A 842 31.19 -14.01 -12.56
C ARG A 842 30.32 -13.33 -11.52
N GLY A 843 30.90 -12.36 -10.85
CA GLY A 843 30.18 -11.66 -9.83
C GLY A 843 30.88 -10.42 -9.36
N THR A 844 30.21 -9.73 -8.44
CA THR A 844 30.77 -8.59 -7.72
C THR A 844 30.93 -8.95 -6.24
N ALA A 845 31.88 -8.28 -5.60
CA ALA A 845 32.10 -8.39 -4.17
C ALA A 845 32.43 -7.00 -3.62
N THR A 846 32.01 -6.69 -2.40
CA THR A 846 32.37 -5.45 -1.71
C THR A 846 32.72 -5.75 -0.28
N ASN A 847 33.70 -5.04 0.28
CA ASN A 847 34.08 -5.12 1.70
C ASN A 847 34.41 -6.56 2.19
N LEU A 848 34.99 -7.40 1.31
CA LEU A 848 35.48 -8.74 1.63
C LEU A 848 37.01 -8.78 1.75
N ALA A 849 37.54 -9.80 2.42
CA ALA A 849 38.97 -10.04 2.60
C ALA A 849 39.32 -11.52 2.37
N GLY A 850 40.55 -11.75 1.91
CA GLY A 850 41.06 -13.10 1.65
C GLY A 850 40.64 -13.65 0.29
N GLU A 851 40.07 -14.86 0.29
CA GLU A 851 39.64 -15.56 -0.92
C GLU A 851 38.13 -15.70 -0.96
N ILE A 852 37.57 -15.69 -2.17
CA ILE A 852 36.21 -16.10 -2.45
C ILE A 852 36.24 -17.62 -2.72
N VAL A 853 35.49 -18.37 -1.92
CA VAL A 853 35.41 -19.84 -1.99
C VAL A 853 34.09 -20.23 -2.63
N TRP A 854 34.07 -21.24 -3.49
CA TRP A 854 32.83 -21.78 -4.04
C TRP A 854 32.73 -23.29 -3.84
N SER A 855 31.50 -23.80 -3.81
CA SER A 855 31.19 -25.22 -3.72
C SER A 855 29.98 -25.60 -4.57
N ASN A 856 29.96 -26.81 -5.11
CA ASN A 856 28.82 -27.42 -5.77
C ASN A 856 28.31 -28.59 -4.91
N ARG A 857 27.05 -28.51 -4.47
CA ARG A 857 26.44 -29.46 -3.55
C ARG A 857 26.20 -30.85 -4.14
N LEU A 858 26.02 -30.97 -5.46
CA LEU A 858 25.64 -32.25 -6.07
C LEU A 858 26.84 -33.18 -6.26
N ASN A 859 27.98 -32.64 -6.68
CA ASN A 859 29.21 -33.41 -6.95
C ASN A 859 30.35 -33.15 -5.95
N ASN A 860 30.12 -32.29 -4.94
CA ASN A 860 31.10 -31.85 -3.95
C ASN A 860 32.33 -31.13 -4.54
N ALA A 861 32.28 -30.62 -5.76
CA ALA A 861 33.36 -29.82 -6.32
C ALA A 861 33.51 -28.50 -5.54
N THR A 862 34.74 -28.07 -5.26
CA THR A 862 35.02 -26.81 -4.56
C THR A 862 36.23 -26.11 -5.19
N GLY A 863 36.36 -24.81 -4.95
CA GLY A 863 37.53 -24.04 -5.34
C GLY A 863 37.56 -22.67 -4.68
N SER A 864 38.67 -21.95 -4.86
CA SER A 864 38.79 -20.57 -4.36
C SER A 864 39.49 -19.68 -5.39
N ILE A 865 39.19 -18.38 -5.32
CA ILE A 865 39.84 -17.33 -6.10
C ILE A 865 40.19 -16.16 -5.18
N PRO A 866 41.24 -15.37 -5.46
CA PRO A 866 41.51 -14.15 -4.71
C PRO A 866 40.32 -13.20 -4.74
N TYR A 867 40.08 -12.46 -3.65
CA TYR A 867 39.12 -11.37 -3.63
C TYR A 867 39.43 -10.33 -4.70
N ALA A 868 38.38 -9.90 -5.41
CA ALA A 868 38.37 -8.75 -6.29
C ALA A 868 36.95 -8.20 -6.34
N ASP A 869 36.80 -6.87 -6.47
CA ASP A 869 35.48 -6.21 -6.52
C ASP A 869 34.61 -6.74 -7.67
N SER A 870 35.27 -7.19 -8.73
CA SER A 870 34.71 -8.05 -9.78
C SER A 870 35.51 -9.33 -9.85
N TRP A 871 34.85 -10.47 -9.73
CA TRP A 871 35.49 -11.78 -9.65
C TRP A 871 34.96 -12.73 -10.72
N THR A 872 35.73 -13.76 -11.04
CA THR A 872 35.37 -14.76 -12.05
C THR A 872 35.93 -16.13 -11.66
N ILE A 873 35.04 -17.13 -11.64
CA ILE A 873 35.37 -18.54 -11.50
C ILE A 873 35.27 -19.17 -12.90
N PRO A 874 36.39 -19.53 -13.54
CA PRO A 874 36.44 -19.87 -14.96
C PRO A 874 35.86 -21.25 -15.31
N SER A 875 35.72 -22.16 -14.34
CA SER A 875 35.20 -23.51 -14.59
C SER A 875 34.65 -24.11 -13.29
N VAL A 876 33.33 -24.13 -13.16
CA VAL A 876 32.59 -24.86 -12.10
C VAL A 876 32.05 -26.17 -12.69
N PRO A 877 32.51 -27.35 -12.24
CA PRO A 877 32.05 -28.64 -12.77
C PRO A 877 30.59 -28.93 -12.40
N LEU A 878 29.83 -29.47 -13.35
CA LEU A 878 28.42 -29.85 -13.19
C LEU A 878 28.24 -31.37 -13.27
N ALA A 879 27.41 -31.94 -12.39
CA ALA A 879 26.89 -33.30 -12.50
C ALA A 879 25.49 -33.31 -13.10
N GLU A 880 25.06 -34.44 -13.64
CA GLU A 880 23.68 -34.63 -14.12
C GLU A 880 22.67 -34.45 -12.98
N GLY A 881 21.68 -33.58 -13.16
CA GLY A 881 20.73 -33.17 -12.12
C GLY A 881 20.96 -31.75 -11.60
N VAL A 882 20.43 -31.47 -10.41
CA VAL A 882 20.37 -30.11 -9.84
C VAL A 882 21.65 -29.78 -9.06
N ASN A 883 22.51 -28.94 -9.65
CA ASN A 883 23.75 -28.46 -9.04
C ASN A 883 23.47 -27.15 -8.30
N VAL A 884 23.60 -27.12 -6.98
CA VAL A 884 23.55 -25.87 -6.21
C VAL A 884 24.98 -25.39 -6.01
N ILE A 885 25.34 -24.29 -6.67
CA ILE A 885 26.66 -23.67 -6.54
C ILE A 885 26.55 -22.52 -5.55
N ARG A 886 27.30 -22.60 -4.45
CA ARG A 886 27.42 -21.54 -3.46
C ARG A 886 28.77 -20.86 -3.61
N VAL A 887 28.79 -19.55 -3.81
CA VAL A 887 29.98 -18.70 -3.76
C VAL A 887 29.97 -17.95 -2.45
N THR A 888 31.09 -17.94 -1.75
CA THR A 888 31.23 -17.52 -0.36
C THR A 888 32.41 -16.57 -0.25
N GLY A 889 32.22 -15.42 0.38
CA GLY A 889 33.28 -14.49 0.71
C GLY A 889 33.27 -14.18 2.19
N HIS A 890 34.44 -13.83 2.70
CA HIS A 890 34.64 -13.50 4.10
C HIS A 890 34.89 -12.02 4.24
N THR A 891 34.36 -11.42 5.28
CA THR A 891 34.59 -9.99 5.56
C THR A 891 35.97 -9.77 6.16
N SER A 892 36.49 -8.56 6.00
CA SER A 892 37.73 -8.20 6.68
C SER A 892 37.49 -8.20 8.20
N THR A 893 38.49 -8.60 8.98
CA THR A 893 38.48 -8.36 10.44
C THR A 893 38.64 -6.88 10.78
N ASN A 894 38.76 -6.01 9.77
CA ASN A 894 38.98 -4.58 9.95
C ASN A 894 37.65 -3.92 10.29
N ASN A 895 37.57 -3.42 11.51
CA ASN A 895 36.44 -2.63 11.95
C ASN A 895 36.69 -1.17 11.57
N LEU A 896 35.87 -0.61 10.67
CA LEU A 896 36.07 0.74 10.13
C LEU A 896 35.88 1.84 11.18
N ASN A 897 35.16 1.54 12.25
CA ASN A 897 34.95 2.45 13.36
C ASN A 897 36.06 2.32 14.43
N ASP A 898 36.88 1.26 14.40
CA ASP A 898 37.91 1.07 15.42
C ASP A 898 39.02 2.13 15.33
N GLY A 899 39.30 2.76 16.47
CA GLY A 899 40.23 3.88 16.55
C GLY A 899 39.67 5.19 16.01
N ALA A 900 38.38 5.24 15.65
CA ALA A 900 37.71 6.48 15.32
C ALA A 900 37.65 7.38 16.57
N LYS A 901 38.01 8.65 16.42
CA LYS A 901 38.09 9.57 17.54
C LYS A 901 37.84 11.00 17.12
N ASP A 902 37.12 11.71 17.98
CA ASP A 902 36.97 13.14 17.91
C ASP A 902 37.35 13.81 19.23
N SER A 903 37.93 14.99 19.11
CA SER A 903 38.31 15.80 20.26
C SER A 903 37.83 17.24 20.09
N PRO A 904 37.54 17.93 21.19
CA PRO A 904 37.14 19.34 21.13
C PRO A 904 38.13 20.27 20.42
N THR A 905 39.40 19.87 20.27
CA THR A 905 40.43 20.62 19.55
C THR A 905 40.42 20.44 18.03
N ASN A 906 39.67 19.47 17.50
CA ASN A 906 39.57 19.21 16.05
C ASN A 906 38.67 20.22 15.30
N ALA A 907 38.09 21.20 16.00
CA ALA A 907 37.15 22.17 15.45
C ALA A 907 37.69 23.61 15.62
N ALA A 908 37.82 24.37 14.53
CA ALA A 908 38.15 25.80 14.56
C ALA A 908 36.87 26.66 14.44
N TYR A 909 36.77 27.74 15.23
CA TYR A 909 35.56 28.53 15.41
C TYR A 909 35.56 29.85 14.63
N THR A 910 34.47 30.19 13.93
CA THR A 910 34.10 31.58 13.58
C THR A 910 32.57 31.80 13.50
N ALA A 911 31.96 32.12 14.65
CA ALA A 911 30.64 32.77 14.84
C ALA A 911 29.35 32.10 14.28
N ALA A 912 28.22 32.53 14.87
CA ALA A 912 26.89 31.90 14.91
C ALA A 912 26.45 31.12 13.66
N ASN A 913 26.10 29.85 13.91
CA ASN A 913 25.31 28.95 13.06
C ASN A 913 25.94 28.46 11.74
N SER A 914 27.28 28.41 11.63
CA SER A 914 27.89 27.62 10.54
C SER A 914 29.25 27.04 10.93
N TRP A 915 29.51 25.80 10.48
CA TRP A 915 30.84 25.20 10.39
C TRP A 915 31.35 25.44 8.96
N PRO A 916 32.24 26.42 8.70
CA PRO A 916 32.51 26.83 7.32
C PRO A 916 33.45 25.90 6.55
N ASN A 917 33.99 24.85 7.16
CA ASN A 917 34.91 23.94 6.49
C ASN A 917 34.57 22.49 6.86
N GLY A 918 34.22 21.66 5.88
CA GLY A 918 34.01 20.22 6.03
C GLY A 918 35.29 19.44 6.40
N SER A 919 36.12 19.96 7.32
CA SER A 919 37.42 19.42 7.71
C SER A 919 37.53 19.12 9.22
N ASN A 920 36.42 19.14 9.95
CA ASN A 920 36.40 18.98 11.41
C ASN A 920 35.88 17.57 11.82
N GLY A 921 36.28 16.55 11.06
CA GLY A 921 35.74 15.17 11.11
C GLY A 921 36.42 14.22 12.11
N GLY A 922 37.42 14.66 12.88
CA GLY A 922 38.19 13.69 13.69
C GLY A 922 38.79 12.58 12.80
N ASN A 923 39.32 11.52 13.40
CA ASN A 923 39.75 10.36 12.62
C ASN A 923 38.57 9.38 12.54
N GLY A 924 38.17 8.92 11.35
CA GLY A 924 37.11 7.91 11.17
C GLY A 924 35.67 8.38 11.47
N LEU A 925 35.40 9.70 11.47
CA LEU A 925 34.05 10.26 11.64
C LEU A 925 33.81 11.35 10.59
N ASP A 926 32.55 11.68 10.35
CA ASP A 926 32.16 12.72 9.40
C ASP A 926 32.01 14.09 10.06
N PRO A 927 32.00 15.20 9.30
CA PRO A 927 31.86 16.54 9.85
C PRO A 927 30.61 16.70 10.73
N TRP A 928 30.73 17.42 11.85
CA TRP A 928 29.59 17.73 12.70
C TRP A 928 28.52 18.52 11.93
N GLN A 929 27.26 18.20 12.20
CA GLN A 929 26.09 18.96 11.77
C GLN A 929 25.48 19.62 13.01
N ILE A 930 25.24 20.93 12.97
CA ILE A 930 24.68 21.68 14.09
C ILE A 930 23.43 22.42 13.61
N SER A 931 22.35 22.28 14.36
CA SER A 931 21.05 22.86 14.04
C SER A 931 20.35 23.37 15.32
N GLY A 932 19.36 24.24 15.13
CA GLY A 932 18.57 24.84 16.19
C GLY A 932 18.83 26.33 16.42
N ASP A 933 18.07 26.89 17.38
CA ASP A 933 18.03 28.31 17.73
C ASP A 933 19.02 28.70 18.85
N GLY A 934 19.77 27.72 19.39
CA GLY A 934 20.85 27.95 20.35
C GLY A 934 22.23 28.06 19.69
N THR A 935 23.29 28.10 20.49
CA THR A 935 24.67 28.22 20.00
C THR A 935 25.53 27.08 20.50
N ALA A 936 26.21 26.36 19.60
CA ALA A 936 27.27 25.43 19.98
C ALA A 936 28.60 26.19 20.03
N LEU A 937 29.30 26.15 21.15
CA LEU A 937 30.53 26.91 21.41
C LEU A 937 31.66 25.96 21.83
N LEU A 938 32.91 26.27 21.48
CA LEU A 938 34.07 25.62 22.09
C LEU A 938 34.34 26.28 23.45
N ALA A 939 34.22 25.54 24.54
CA ALA A 939 34.51 26.02 25.90
C ALA A 939 35.96 25.67 26.27
N ALA A 940 36.87 26.65 26.20
CA ALA A 940 38.31 26.46 26.36
C ALA A 940 38.85 26.71 27.80
N TYR A 941 38.04 26.67 28.85
CA TYR A 941 38.52 26.99 30.20
C TYR A 941 38.05 25.99 31.27
N ALA A 942 39.02 25.39 31.96
CA ALA A 942 38.84 24.47 33.10
C ALA A 942 38.11 25.08 34.33
N SER A 943 37.74 26.37 34.29
CA SER A 943 37.05 27.05 35.39
C SER A 943 35.52 26.90 35.35
N ILE A 944 34.95 26.42 34.24
CA ILE A 944 33.48 26.30 34.05
C ILE A 944 33.02 24.86 33.85
N THR A 945 33.95 23.92 33.71
CA THR A 945 33.68 22.50 33.52
C THR A 945 34.63 21.65 34.36
N ASN A 946 34.16 20.48 34.77
CA ASN A 946 34.92 19.53 35.57
C ASN A 946 35.67 18.48 34.73
N PHE A 947 35.78 18.61 33.40
CA PHE A 947 36.57 17.67 32.59
C PHE A 947 38.06 17.71 32.96
N THR A 948 38.54 16.68 33.66
CA THR A 948 39.97 16.48 33.96
C THR A 948 40.60 15.52 32.95
N PHE A 949 40.74 15.93 31.69
CA PHE A 949 41.44 15.14 30.67
C PHE A 949 42.45 16.00 29.92
N GLY A 950 43.75 15.74 30.12
CA GLY A 950 44.86 15.98 29.18
C GLY A 950 45.07 17.35 28.51
N GLY A 951 44.28 18.38 28.81
CA GLY A 951 44.30 19.66 28.10
C GLY A 951 42.89 20.22 27.84
N THR A 952 42.22 20.62 28.92
CA THR A 952 41.21 21.71 29.10
C THR A 952 40.18 22.11 28.01
N HIS A 953 39.76 21.25 27.08
CA HIS A 953 38.73 21.62 26.07
C HIS A 953 37.49 20.72 26.12
N ALA A 954 36.30 21.31 26.00
CA ALA A 954 35.01 20.63 25.84
C ALA A 954 34.12 21.43 24.86
N TRP A 955 33.24 20.76 24.13
CA TRP A 955 32.14 21.43 23.42
C TRP A 955 31.07 21.82 24.43
N ALA A 956 30.42 22.95 24.20
CA ALA A 956 29.28 23.39 25.00
C ALA A 956 28.10 23.69 24.07
N LEU A 957 26.99 23.00 24.28
CA LEU A 957 25.72 23.36 23.68
C LEU A 957 25.03 24.36 24.60
N GLN A 958 24.82 25.58 24.12
CA GLN A 958 24.14 26.64 24.85
C GLN A 958 22.72 26.85 24.32
N ALA A 959 21.75 26.52 25.16
CA ALA A 959 20.33 26.79 24.92
C ALA A 959 19.83 27.83 25.93
N ASN A 960 19.68 29.10 25.49
CA ASN A 960 19.16 30.18 26.32
C ASN A 960 17.63 30.29 26.19
N ASN A 961 16.93 30.58 27.30
CA ASN A 961 15.54 31.07 27.32
C ASN A 961 14.54 30.36 26.37
N GLY A 962 14.45 29.03 26.42
CA GLY A 962 13.51 28.26 25.58
C GLY A 962 14.06 27.80 24.22
N ASN A 963 15.31 28.14 23.88
CA ASN A 963 15.93 27.70 22.64
C ASN A 963 16.29 26.21 22.67
N PHE A 964 16.53 25.67 21.49
CA PHE A 964 16.98 24.32 21.25
C PHE A 964 18.28 24.37 20.45
N VAL A 965 19.26 23.54 20.79
CA VAL A 965 20.44 23.31 19.95
C VAL A 965 20.80 21.84 19.99
N GLU A 966 21.13 21.31 18.82
CA GLU A 966 21.66 19.96 18.66
C GLU A 966 22.96 19.97 17.88
N ALA A 967 23.79 18.99 18.19
CA ALA A 967 24.97 18.66 17.44
C ALA A 967 24.91 17.18 17.08
N ILE A 968 24.89 16.88 15.80
CA ILE A 968 24.88 15.53 15.24
C ILE A 968 26.28 15.23 14.72
N ARG A 969 26.81 14.08 15.14
CA ARG A 969 28.05 13.52 14.65
C ARG A 969 27.75 12.29 13.80
N PRO A 970 27.76 12.41 12.47
CA PRO A 970 27.65 11.25 11.60
C PRO A 970 28.93 10.40 11.69
N LEU A 971 28.76 9.09 11.58
CA LEU A 971 29.82 8.10 11.61
C LEU A 971 30.24 7.77 10.17
N ALA A 972 31.53 7.52 9.94
CA ALA A 972 32.02 7.12 8.62
C ALA A 972 31.47 5.75 8.18
N ALA A 973 31.14 4.89 9.15
CA ALA A 973 30.38 3.66 8.96
C ALA A 973 29.41 3.47 10.14
N SER A 974 28.31 2.76 9.91
CA SER A 974 27.37 2.43 10.99
C SER A 974 28.05 1.55 12.04
N LEU A 975 27.60 1.65 13.30
CA LEU A 975 28.09 0.79 14.38
C LEU A 975 27.70 -0.66 14.14
N VAL A 976 28.60 -1.55 14.50
CA VAL A 976 28.46 -3.02 14.38
C VAL A 976 28.58 -3.70 15.74
N PRO A 977 28.03 -4.91 15.94
CA PRO A 977 28.13 -5.60 17.22
C PRO A 977 29.60 -5.77 17.66
N GLY A 978 29.91 -5.34 18.88
CA GLY A 978 31.28 -5.21 19.40
C GLY A 978 31.83 -3.77 19.35
N ASP A 979 31.18 -2.86 18.63
CA ASP A 979 31.51 -1.43 18.71
C ASP A 979 31.08 -0.85 20.04
N GLN A 980 32.02 -0.11 20.63
CA GLN A 980 31.82 0.65 21.84
C GLN A 980 32.08 2.13 21.56
N VAL A 981 31.03 2.95 21.68
CA VAL A 981 31.11 4.41 21.61
C VAL A 981 31.30 4.96 23.01
N ASP A 982 32.50 5.47 23.27
CA ASP A 982 32.85 6.18 24.49
C ASP A 982 32.76 7.67 24.30
N PHE A 983 32.11 8.34 25.24
CA PHE A 983 32.05 9.79 25.29
C PHE A 983 31.87 10.24 26.73
N VAL A 984 32.14 11.51 26.97
CA VAL A 984 31.96 12.09 28.30
C VAL A 984 31.06 13.29 28.16
N PHE A 985 30.09 13.45 29.05
CA PHE A 985 29.31 14.67 29.10
C PHE A 985 29.19 15.19 30.53
N GLN A 986 28.89 16.48 30.64
CA GLN A 986 28.56 17.11 31.90
C GLN A 986 27.30 17.94 31.72
N ASN A 987 26.31 17.68 32.56
CA ASN A 987 25.20 18.60 32.74
C ASN A 987 25.73 19.80 33.55
N GLY A 988 25.90 20.96 32.91
CA GLY A 988 26.58 22.13 33.48
C GLY A 988 25.91 22.80 34.68
N GLY A 989 24.83 22.23 35.23
CA GLY A 989 24.03 22.81 36.32
C GLY A 989 22.58 23.02 35.94
N ILE A 990 22.12 22.31 34.91
CA ILE A 990 20.76 22.33 34.40
C ILE A 990 19.89 21.54 35.37
N ASP A 991 19.35 22.27 36.34
CA ASP A 991 18.29 21.82 37.23
C ASP A 991 16.94 21.93 36.50
N GLY A 992 16.24 20.80 36.45
CA GLY A 992 14.93 20.66 35.82
C GLY A 992 13.79 21.36 36.57
N GLY A 993 14.01 22.50 37.23
CA GLY A 993 12.92 23.29 37.83
C GLY A 993 11.85 23.76 36.83
N LEU A 994 12.07 23.52 35.52
CA LEU A 994 11.11 23.68 34.44
C LEU A 994 10.81 22.28 33.84
N ASN A 995 9.53 21.90 33.78
CA ASN A 995 9.04 20.59 33.29
C ASN A 995 9.26 20.35 31.78
N ASN A 996 10.05 21.20 31.11
CA ASN A 996 10.27 21.22 29.66
C ASN A 996 11.72 21.55 29.28
N SER A 997 12.69 21.33 30.18
CA SER A 997 14.12 21.39 29.87
C SER A 997 14.61 19.98 29.59
N SER A 998 15.45 19.76 28.58
CA SER A 998 16.02 18.44 28.34
C SER A 998 17.44 18.51 27.81
N VAL A 999 18.29 17.62 28.30
CA VAL A 999 19.63 17.42 27.75
C VAL A 999 19.90 15.95 27.62
N GLY A 1000 20.58 15.56 26.55
CA GLY A 1000 20.82 14.15 26.32
C GLY A 1000 21.62 13.85 25.08
N VAL A 1001 21.73 12.56 24.85
CA VAL A 1001 22.39 11.92 23.72
C VAL A 1001 21.46 10.87 23.13
N SER A 1002 21.33 10.84 21.81
CA SER A 1002 20.60 9.82 21.05
C SER A 1002 21.52 9.15 20.05
N PHE A 1003 21.25 7.88 19.83
CA PHE A 1003 21.88 7.06 18.80
C PHE A 1003 20.82 6.77 17.75
N GLU A 1004 21.10 7.17 16.52
CA GLU A 1004 20.10 7.26 15.45
C GLU A 1004 20.58 6.53 14.20
N ASN A 1005 19.61 6.08 13.40
CA ASN A 1005 19.90 5.58 12.07
C ASN A 1005 20.09 6.73 11.08
N ARG A 1006 20.35 6.41 9.81
CA ARG A 1006 20.70 7.43 8.82
C ARG A 1006 19.52 8.35 8.49
N PHE A 1007 18.29 7.86 8.58
CA PHE A 1007 17.06 8.65 8.42
C PHE A 1007 16.79 9.60 9.60
N GLY A 1008 17.41 9.35 10.75
CA GLY A 1008 17.20 10.16 11.95
C GLY A 1008 16.08 9.72 12.83
N GLN A 1009 15.68 8.48 12.64
CA GLN A 1009 14.88 7.79 13.61
C GLN A 1009 15.77 7.42 14.79
N ARG A 1010 15.19 7.60 15.98
CA ARG A 1010 15.89 7.36 17.25
C ARG A 1010 15.81 5.89 17.62
N LEU A 1011 16.98 5.24 17.70
CA LEU A 1011 17.09 3.85 18.14
C LEU A 1011 17.12 3.73 19.66
N THR A 1012 17.92 4.57 20.32
CA THR A 1012 17.90 4.74 21.78
C THR A 1012 18.38 6.14 22.16
N GLN A 1013 17.96 6.65 23.32
CA GLN A 1013 18.50 7.88 23.88
C GLN A 1013 18.69 7.80 25.39
N PHE A 1014 19.71 8.49 25.88
CA PHE A 1014 19.92 8.75 27.29
C PHE A 1014 19.82 10.25 27.56
N TYR A 1015 18.89 10.63 28.42
CA TYR A 1015 18.60 12.03 28.62
C TYR A 1015 18.05 12.34 30.00
N PHE A 1016 18.24 13.58 30.41
CA PHE A 1016 17.53 14.16 31.53
C PHE A 1016 16.31 14.89 31.00
N ASP A 1017 15.18 14.61 31.64
CA ASP A 1017 13.88 15.22 31.40
C ASP A 1017 13.62 16.14 32.60
N GLY A 1018 13.55 17.45 32.35
CA GLY A 1018 13.43 18.48 33.37
C GLY A 1018 12.22 18.22 34.27
N GLY A 1019 12.40 18.33 35.57
CA GLY A 1019 11.38 18.07 36.58
C GLY A 1019 11.46 16.66 37.16
N THR A 1020 12.26 15.78 36.57
CA THR A 1020 12.53 14.45 37.12
C THR A 1020 13.75 14.46 38.05
N THR A 1021 13.90 13.41 38.87
CA THR A 1021 15.04 13.26 39.78
C THR A 1021 16.24 12.58 39.14
N ASN A 1022 16.02 11.78 38.09
CA ASN A 1022 17.03 10.90 37.51
C ASN A 1022 17.05 10.99 35.99
N TYR A 1023 18.19 10.67 35.37
CA TYR A 1023 18.24 10.45 33.93
C TYR A 1023 17.42 9.22 33.51
N VAL A 1024 17.02 9.20 32.24
CA VAL A 1024 16.17 8.17 31.64
C VAL A 1024 16.84 7.64 30.38
N ILE A 1025 16.71 6.33 30.16
CA ILE A 1025 16.99 5.69 28.87
C ILE A 1025 15.66 5.43 28.17
N ASN A 1026 15.54 5.81 26.91
CA ASN A 1026 14.33 5.60 26.12
C ASN A 1026 14.68 4.85 24.84
N ASP A 1027 14.34 3.57 24.83
CA ASP A 1027 14.48 2.62 23.72
C ASP A 1027 13.09 2.07 23.35
N ILE A 1028 12.89 0.76 23.19
CA ILE A 1028 11.54 0.17 23.07
C ILE A 1028 10.63 0.51 24.27
N ALA A 1029 11.21 0.83 25.43
CA ALA A 1029 10.49 1.31 26.59
C ALA A 1029 11.28 2.38 27.37
N LYS A 1030 10.58 3.37 27.94
CA LYS A 1030 11.17 4.41 28.78
C LYS A 1030 11.57 3.84 30.17
N LYS A 1031 12.85 3.91 30.54
CA LYS A 1031 13.44 3.32 31.77
C LYS A 1031 14.14 4.37 32.63
N ASN A 1032 13.75 4.48 33.91
CA ASN A 1032 14.46 5.33 34.88
C ASN A 1032 15.79 4.68 35.28
N THR A 1033 16.88 5.44 35.20
CA THR A 1033 18.24 4.89 35.45
C THR A 1033 18.64 4.88 36.93
N GLY A 1034 17.92 5.60 37.80
CA GLY A 1034 18.35 5.81 39.19
C GLY A 1034 19.54 6.76 39.35
N ILE A 1035 20.12 7.26 38.25
CA ILE A 1035 21.25 8.18 38.26
C ILE A 1035 20.71 9.60 38.46
N PRO A 1036 21.02 10.26 39.58
CA PRO A 1036 20.49 11.58 39.86
C PRO A 1036 21.04 12.61 38.88
N TRP A 1037 20.22 13.59 38.53
CA TRP A 1037 20.70 14.73 37.78
C TRP A 1037 21.65 15.60 38.64
N GLY A 1038 22.62 16.26 38.01
CA GLY A 1038 23.58 17.10 38.73
C GLY A 1038 24.79 17.52 37.89
N ARG A 1039 25.69 18.31 38.48
CA ARG A 1039 26.92 18.84 37.85
C ARG A 1039 28.06 17.84 37.69
N SER A 1040 27.79 16.57 37.98
CA SER A 1040 28.77 15.49 37.85
C SER A 1040 29.12 15.27 36.38
N VAL A 1041 30.38 14.94 36.14
CA VAL A 1041 30.85 14.48 34.84
C VAL A 1041 30.50 12.99 34.73
N TRP A 1042 29.85 12.62 33.63
CA TRP A 1042 29.51 11.25 33.34
C TRP A 1042 30.34 10.76 32.16
N THR A 1043 31.13 9.71 32.42
CA THR A 1043 31.70 8.90 31.35
C THR A 1043 30.64 7.89 30.93
N CYS A 1044 30.32 7.91 29.64
CA CYS A 1044 29.30 7.09 29.03
C CYS A 1044 29.92 6.18 27.98
N SER A 1045 29.39 4.98 27.88
CA SER A 1045 29.84 3.98 26.92
C SER A 1045 28.62 3.24 26.39
N LEU A 1046 28.39 3.30 25.08
CA LEU A 1046 27.40 2.46 24.42
C LEU A 1046 28.12 1.34 23.67
N GLU A 1047 28.01 0.12 24.17
CA GLU A 1047 28.50 -1.10 23.54
C GLU A 1047 27.33 -1.78 22.82
N LEU A 1048 27.49 -2.03 21.52
CA LEU A 1048 26.52 -2.79 20.73
C LEU A 1048 26.73 -4.28 20.98
N LEU A 1049 25.77 -4.97 21.59
CA LEU A 1049 25.88 -6.40 21.94
C LEU A 1049 25.45 -7.31 20.79
N THR A 1050 24.38 -6.91 20.10
CA THR A 1050 23.86 -7.53 18.87
C THR A 1050 23.32 -6.42 17.98
N GLU A 1051 22.88 -6.74 16.77
CA GLU A 1051 22.25 -5.77 15.85
C GLU A 1051 21.01 -5.08 16.45
N GLN A 1052 20.40 -5.66 17.49
CA GLN A 1052 19.15 -5.17 18.10
C GLN A 1052 19.32 -4.73 19.55
N THR A 1053 20.43 -5.11 20.19
CA THR A 1053 20.60 -4.95 21.64
C THR A 1053 21.90 -4.26 21.98
N TYR A 1054 21.86 -3.44 23.02
CA TYR A 1054 22.99 -2.63 23.44
C TYR A 1054 23.16 -2.70 24.95
N ARG A 1055 24.37 -2.35 25.39
CA ARG A 1055 24.73 -2.10 26.78
C ARG A 1055 25.18 -0.65 26.89
N PHE A 1056 24.49 0.10 27.73
CA PHE A 1056 24.82 1.48 28.02
C PHE A 1056 25.34 1.62 29.44
N THR A 1057 26.61 2.00 29.57
CA THR A 1057 27.32 2.17 30.84
C THR A 1057 27.49 3.66 31.12
N ILE A 1058 27.12 4.09 32.33
CA ILE A 1058 27.24 5.48 32.80
C ILE A 1058 27.88 5.47 34.18
N GLY A 1059 29.14 5.92 34.26
CA GLY A 1059 29.94 5.79 35.48
C GLY A 1059 30.14 4.32 35.87
N THR A 1060 29.61 3.90 37.03
CA THR A 1060 29.62 2.51 37.49
C THR A 1060 28.30 1.76 37.22
N ASN A 1061 27.30 2.42 36.62
CA ASN A 1061 25.99 1.83 36.36
C ASN A 1061 25.93 1.30 34.93
N GLN A 1062 25.25 0.17 34.73
CA GLN A 1062 25.15 -0.50 33.44
C GLN A 1062 23.69 -0.86 33.16
N PHE A 1063 23.24 -0.55 31.96
CA PHE A 1063 21.88 -0.81 31.48
C PHE A 1063 21.95 -1.61 30.19
N THR A 1064 21.05 -2.57 30.01
CA THR A 1064 20.88 -3.27 28.73
C THR A 1064 19.51 -2.96 28.15
N GLY A 1065 19.43 -2.90 26.81
CA GLY A 1065 18.21 -2.52 26.12
C GLY A 1065 18.13 -3.07 24.70
N THR A 1066 16.95 -2.92 24.11
CA THR A 1066 16.64 -3.27 22.72
C THR A 1066 16.19 -2.01 22.01
N PHE A 1067 16.67 -1.75 20.79
CA PHE A 1067 16.33 -0.54 20.05
C PHE A 1067 14.83 -0.39 19.79
N ALA A 1068 14.37 0.87 19.74
CA ALA A 1068 12.97 1.25 19.62
C ALA A 1068 12.38 0.99 18.22
N ASP A 1069 13.21 1.18 17.18
CA ASP A 1069 12.87 0.94 15.78
C ASP A 1069 13.62 -0.31 15.31
N GLN A 1070 12.89 -1.26 14.74
CA GLN A 1070 13.44 -2.53 14.22
C GLN A 1070 13.44 -2.59 12.69
N SER A 1071 12.97 -1.54 12.01
CA SER A 1071 12.94 -1.45 10.55
C SER A 1071 14.32 -1.10 9.96
N GLU A 1072 15.10 -0.26 10.64
CA GLU A 1072 16.53 -0.02 10.35
C GLU A 1072 17.32 0.29 11.65
N MET A 1073 18.08 -0.68 12.15
CA MET A 1073 18.73 -0.66 13.48
C MET A 1073 20.20 -0.21 13.49
N LEU A 1074 20.72 0.23 12.35
CA LEU A 1074 22.12 0.62 12.22
C LEU A 1074 22.33 2.03 12.76
N ILE A 1075 23.00 2.16 13.91
CA ILE A 1075 23.40 3.48 14.42
C ILE A 1075 24.44 4.05 13.46
N SER A 1076 24.11 5.12 12.75
CA SER A 1076 25.01 5.81 11.81
C SER A 1076 25.32 7.25 12.24
N ARG A 1077 24.67 7.73 13.30
CA ARG A 1077 24.94 9.04 13.87
C ARG A 1077 24.69 9.09 15.37
N ILE A 1078 25.46 9.94 16.04
CA ILE A 1078 25.31 10.26 17.46
C ILE A 1078 24.82 11.70 17.55
N ARG A 1079 23.68 11.93 18.17
CA ARG A 1079 23.12 13.26 18.35
C ARG A 1079 23.17 13.66 19.80
N PHE A 1080 23.68 14.86 20.06
CA PHE A 1080 23.65 15.50 21.37
C PHE A 1080 22.73 16.71 21.31
N TRP A 1081 21.97 16.97 22.37
CA TRP A 1081 21.11 18.17 22.41
C TRP A 1081 21.09 18.85 23.76
N ASN A 1082 20.79 20.14 23.70
CA ASN A 1082 20.42 20.95 24.84
C ASN A 1082 19.14 21.73 24.52
N TRP A 1083 18.10 21.54 25.32
CA TRP A 1083 16.82 22.19 25.18
C TRP A 1083 16.46 22.93 26.46
N ASN A 1084 16.21 24.23 26.32
CA ASN A 1084 15.58 25.08 27.34
C ASN A 1084 16.29 25.02 28.71
N ALA A 1085 17.62 24.97 28.73
CA ALA A 1085 18.38 24.92 29.97
C ALA A 1085 18.29 26.21 30.79
N GLY A 1086 18.08 27.38 30.17
CA GLY A 1086 17.95 28.70 30.81
C GLY A 1086 19.21 29.57 30.68
N GLY A 1087 19.29 30.71 31.37
CA GLY A 1087 20.36 31.71 31.17
C GLY A 1087 21.59 31.57 32.09
N GLY A 1088 22.79 31.77 31.55
CA GLY A 1088 24.08 31.85 32.29
C GLY A 1088 25.08 30.73 31.96
N ASN A 1089 26.35 30.91 32.33
CA ASN A 1089 27.43 29.94 32.06
C ASN A 1089 27.24 28.57 32.77
N GLU A 1090 26.37 28.50 33.78
CA GLU A 1090 26.05 27.29 34.55
C GLU A 1090 24.94 26.43 33.93
N ARG A 1091 24.53 26.71 32.68
CA ARG A 1091 23.41 26.01 32.01
C ARG A 1091 23.79 25.42 30.65
N LEU A 1092 25.08 25.20 30.46
CA LEU A 1092 25.67 24.60 29.27
C LEU A 1092 25.63 23.06 29.37
N PHE A 1093 25.30 22.39 28.28
CA PHE A 1093 25.51 20.95 28.18
C PHE A 1093 26.87 20.73 27.55
N PHE A 1094 27.80 20.17 28.32
CA PHE A 1094 29.16 20.01 27.85
C PHE A 1094 29.42 18.60 27.35
N ILE A 1095 30.10 18.49 26.21
CA ILE A 1095 30.44 17.23 25.55
C ILE A 1095 31.98 17.18 25.43
N GLY A 1096 32.57 16.14 25.97
CA GLY A 1096 34.00 15.83 25.91
C GLY A 1096 34.36 14.98 24.69
N PRO A 1097 35.57 14.41 24.64
CA PRO A 1097 36.01 13.56 23.53
C PRO A 1097 35.05 12.41 23.24
N ILE A 1098 34.95 12.04 21.97
CA ILE A 1098 34.23 10.85 21.49
C ILE A 1098 35.27 9.89 20.93
N SER A 1099 35.22 8.62 21.31
CA SER A 1099 36.03 7.58 20.69
C SER A 1099 35.18 6.36 20.43
N ILE A 1100 35.48 5.66 19.35
CA ILE A 1100 34.90 4.36 19.07
C ILE A 1100 36.04 3.35 19.13
N THR A 1101 35.86 2.36 19.99
CA THR A 1101 36.71 1.17 20.02
C THR A 1101 35.84 0.02 19.58
N GLY A 1102 36.30 -0.70 18.58
CA GLY A 1102 35.57 -1.85 18.08
C GLY A 1102 36.45 -3.07 18.20
N ASP A 1103 35.90 -4.17 18.71
CA ASP A 1103 36.57 -5.45 18.50
C ASP A 1103 36.70 -5.71 16.99
N PRO A 1104 37.77 -6.42 16.55
CA PRO A 1104 37.85 -6.90 15.18
C PRO A 1104 36.55 -7.61 14.84
N LEU A 1105 35.91 -7.17 13.75
CA LEU A 1105 34.64 -7.77 13.34
C LEU A 1105 34.82 -9.28 13.21
N PRO A 1106 33.95 -10.10 13.84
CA PRO A 1106 33.96 -11.53 13.56
C PRO A 1106 33.81 -11.71 12.06
N VAL A 1107 34.64 -12.58 11.49
CA VAL A 1107 34.62 -12.86 10.05
C VAL A 1107 33.23 -13.36 9.69
N SER A 1108 32.40 -12.47 9.16
CA SER A 1108 31.10 -12.80 8.67
C SER A 1108 31.27 -13.40 7.28
N THR A 1109 30.42 -14.38 7.00
CA THR A 1109 30.51 -15.16 5.77
C THR A 1109 29.30 -14.77 4.93
N VAL A 1110 29.54 -14.01 3.86
CA VAL A 1110 28.51 -13.68 2.89
C VAL A 1110 28.54 -14.73 1.79
N HIS A 1111 27.37 -15.06 1.24
CA HIS A 1111 27.29 -16.02 0.16
C HIS A 1111 26.24 -15.65 -0.87
N ALA A 1112 26.48 -16.06 -2.09
CA ALA A 1112 25.52 -16.07 -3.19
C ALA A 1112 25.35 -17.51 -3.67
N GLU A 1113 24.13 -17.91 -3.99
CA GLU A 1113 23.84 -19.23 -4.55
C GLU A 1113 23.22 -19.11 -5.94
N ILE A 1114 23.53 -20.08 -6.78
CA ILE A 1114 22.85 -20.33 -8.04
C ILE A 1114 22.52 -21.81 -8.17
N THR A 1115 21.33 -22.10 -8.69
CA THR A 1115 20.93 -23.46 -9.04
C THR A 1115 21.10 -23.68 -10.54
N ILE A 1116 21.81 -24.75 -10.92
CA ILE A 1116 22.02 -25.13 -12.31
C ILE A 1116 21.58 -26.58 -12.50
N THR A 1117 20.47 -26.77 -13.21
CA THR A 1117 19.99 -28.09 -13.59
C THR A 1117 20.67 -28.51 -14.89
N ARG A 1118 21.54 -29.51 -14.82
CA ARG A 1118 22.11 -30.13 -16.01
C ARG A 1118 21.21 -31.29 -16.44
N GLN A 1119 20.67 -31.21 -17.65
CA GLN A 1119 19.75 -32.22 -18.19
C GLN A 1119 20.39 -33.61 -18.27
N ALA A 1120 19.53 -34.64 -18.19
CA ALA A 1120 19.94 -36.03 -18.36
C ALA A 1120 20.35 -36.35 -19.80
N SER A 1121 21.33 -37.22 -19.98
CA SER A 1121 21.73 -37.64 -21.33
C SER A 1121 20.60 -38.43 -22.01
N PRO A 1122 20.23 -38.15 -23.27
CA PRO A 1122 19.14 -38.88 -23.94
C PRO A 1122 19.49 -40.37 -24.14
N ARG A 1123 18.56 -41.27 -23.78
CA ARG A 1123 18.71 -42.73 -23.98
C ARG A 1123 18.65 -43.11 -25.47
N ARG A 1124 19.55 -44.01 -25.89
CA ARG A 1124 19.68 -44.51 -27.28
C ARG A 1124 18.99 -45.85 -27.43
N TRP A 1125 18.05 -45.98 -28.36
CA TRP A 1125 17.38 -47.26 -28.65
C TRP A 1125 16.95 -47.34 -30.12
N ALA A 1126 16.80 -48.57 -30.63
CA ALA A 1126 16.39 -48.80 -32.01
C ALA A 1126 14.87 -48.63 -32.15
N GLU A 1127 14.47 -47.68 -32.98
CA GLU A 1127 13.07 -47.38 -33.27
C GLU A 1127 12.47 -48.36 -34.29
N GLU A 1128 13.29 -48.81 -35.25
CA GLU A 1128 12.86 -49.73 -36.30
C GLU A 1128 13.97 -50.74 -36.63
N LEU A 1129 13.59 -51.99 -36.91
CA LEU A 1129 14.50 -53.07 -37.28
C LEU A 1129 13.97 -53.80 -38.52
N ALA A 1130 14.76 -53.84 -39.58
CA ALA A 1130 14.44 -54.53 -40.83
C ALA A 1130 15.53 -55.54 -41.20
N LEU A 1131 15.13 -56.78 -41.50
CA LEU A 1131 16.04 -57.80 -42.03
C LEU A 1131 15.89 -57.85 -43.55
N THR A 1132 17.01 -57.70 -44.27
CA THR A 1132 17.08 -57.80 -45.73
C THR A 1132 17.94 -58.99 -46.13
N ASP A 1133 17.97 -59.34 -47.43
CA ASP A 1133 18.82 -60.43 -47.96
C ASP A 1133 20.31 -60.12 -47.73
N GLY A 1134 20.80 -60.55 -46.57
CA GLY A 1134 22.21 -60.47 -46.17
C GLY A 1134 22.58 -59.33 -45.21
N GLN A 1135 21.65 -58.53 -44.67
CA GLN A 1135 21.97 -57.46 -43.71
C GLN A 1135 20.83 -57.16 -42.72
N LEU A 1136 21.18 -56.75 -41.49
CA LEU A 1136 20.24 -56.23 -40.49
C LEU A 1136 20.35 -54.71 -40.45
N ILE A 1137 19.24 -54.02 -40.67
CA ILE A 1137 19.16 -52.56 -40.69
C ILE A 1137 18.38 -52.10 -39.46
N ALA A 1138 18.96 -51.20 -38.67
CA ALA A 1138 18.35 -50.61 -37.47
C ALA A 1138 18.28 -49.09 -37.59
N THR A 1139 17.11 -48.48 -37.38
CA THR A 1139 16.98 -47.02 -37.25
C THR A 1139 17.04 -46.65 -35.77
N VAL A 1140 17.88 -45.69 -35.38
CA VAL A 1140 18.17 -45.34 -33.98
C VAL A 1140 17.87 -43.87 -33.75
N ASN A 1141 17.18 -43.58 -32.65
CA ASN A 1141 16.64 -42.26 -32.30
C ASN A 1141 17.71 -41.16 -32.09
N ASN A 1142 18.91 -41.52 -31.63
CA ASN A 1142 20.00 -40.57 -31.37
C ASN A 1142 21.37 -41.19 -31.74
N PRO A 1143 21.82 -41.06 -33.00
CA PRO A 1143 23.01 -41.73 -33.50
C PRO A 1143 24.33 -41.05 -33.08
N ALA A 1144 24.27 -39.89 -32.42
CA ALA A 1144 25.43 -39.11 -32.03
C ALA A 1144 26.36 -39.92 -31.12
N GLY A 1145 27.63 -40.07 -31.52
CA GLY A 1145 28.64 -40.82 -30.76
C GLY A 1145 28.53 -42.35 -30.83
N LEU A 1146 27.83 -42.91 -31.84
CA LEU A 1146 27.78 -44.36 -32.10
C LEU A 1146 28.90 -44.90 -33.00
N LEU A 1147 29.65 -44.03 -33.67
CA LEU A 1147 30.71 -44.39 -34.65
C LEU A 1147 31.76 -45.40 -34.15
N ASN A 1148 31.88 -45.62 -32.84
CA ASN A 1148 32.74 -46.63 -32.23
C ASN A 1148 32.11 -47.28 -30.97
N ASN A 1149 30.77 -47.30 -30.87
CA ASN A 1149 30.08 -47.68 -29.63
C ASN A 1149 28.90 -48.63 -29.88
N ILE A 1150 29.05 -49.56 -30.82
CA ILE A 1150 28.10 -50.64 -31.06
C ILE A 1150 28.70 -51.93 -30.51
N TRP A 1151 27.95 -52.61 -29.65
CA TRP A 1151 28.39 -53.83 -28.99
C TRP A 1151 27.53 -54.99 -29.40
N ALA A 1152 28.11 -56.19 -29.48
CA ALA A 1152 27.36 -57.42 -29.64
C ALA A 1152 27.70 -58.45 -28.56
N ALA A 1153 26.71 -59.28 -28.24
CA ALA A 1153 26.88 -60.46 -27.42
C ALA A 1153 26.35 -61.69 -28.15
N THR A 1154 27.12 -62.78 -28.10
CA THR A 1154 26.76 -64.10 -28.67
C THR A 1154 26.48 -65.15 -27.60
N GLU A 1155 26.90 -64.90 -26.36
CA GLU A 1155 26.79 -65.86 -25.25
C GLU A 1155 26.53 -65.16 -23.91
N ILE A 1156 25.92 -65.87 -22.97
CA ILE A 1156 25.73 -65.44 -21.58
C ILE A 1156 26.80 -66.14 -20.74
N LEU A 1157 27.62 -65.37 -20.02
CA LEU A 1157 28.57 -65.87 -19.02
C LEU A 1157 28.14 -65.39 -17.64
N SER A 1158 28.02 -66.30 -16.67
CA SER A 1158 27.77 -65.96 -15.25
C SER A 1158 26.56 -65.04 -15.02
N ASN A 1159 25.42 -65.34 -15.67
CA ASN A 1159 24.16 -64.57 -15.62
C ASN A 1159 24.19 -63.17 -16.25
N ALA A 1160 25.19 -62.83 -17.06
CA ALA A 1160 25.22 -61.60 -17.85
C ALA A 1160 25.64 -61.87 -19.31
N TRP A 1161 25.16 -61.06 -20.24
CA TRP A 1161 25.61 -61.11 -21.63
C TRP A 1161 27.08 -60.72 -21.73
N ASN A 1162 27.88 -61.54 -22.43
CA ASN A 1162 29.28 -61.25 -22.68
C ASN A 1162 29.41 -60.30 -23.88
N TRP A 1163 29.45 -59.00 -23.60
CA TRP A 1163 29.47 -57.97 -24.62
C TRP A 1163 30.87 -57.73 -25.16
N THR A 1164 30.98 -57.66 -26.49
CA THR A 1164 32.21 -57.33 -27.20
C THR A 1164 31.93 -56.16 -28.14
N LEU A 1165 32.85 -55.20 -28.22
CA LEU A 1165 32.71 -54.07 -29.13
C LEU A 1165 32.78 -54.58 -30.59
N LEU A 1166 31.80 -54.19 -31.41
CA LEU A 1166 31.76 -54.58 -32.82
C LEU A 1166 32.87 -53.82 -33.58
N PRO A 1167 33.69 -54.49 -34.40
CA PRO A 1167 34.63 -53.82 -35.28
C PRO A 1167 33.94 -52.89 -36.26
N ALA A 1168 34.56 -51.74 -36.59
CA ALA A 1168 33.99 -50.74 -37.50
C ALA A 1168 33.74 -51.24 -38.93
N ASN A 1169 34.31 -52.38 -39.33
CA ASN A 1169 34.07 -53.01 -40.63
C ASN A 1169 32.79 -53.85 -40.67
N ASP A 1170 32.21 -54.16 -39.51
CA ASP A 1170 31.05 -55.04 -39.37
C ASP A 1170 29.73 -54.25 -39.30
N TYR A 1171 29.79 -52.94 -39.46
CA TYR A 1171 28.61 -52.09 -39.55
C TYR A 1171 28.88 -50.81 -40.34
N GLN A 1172 27.81 -50.21 -40.86
CA GLN A 1172 27.82 -48.88 -41.49
C GLN A 1172 26.77 -48.01 -40.81
N ILE A 1173 27.06 -46.72 -40.64
CA ILE A 1173 26.13 -45.75 -40.08
C ILE A 1173 25.84 -44.69 -41.14
N GLU A 1174 24.57 -44.51 -41.48
CA GLU A 1174 24.07 -43.54 -42.44
C GLU A 1174 22.93 -42.75 -41.80
N GLY A 1175 23.24 -41.56 -41.28
CA GLY A 1175 22.28 -40.76 -40.53
C GLY A 1175 21.79 -41.49 -39.28
N HIS A 1176 20.49 -41.76 -39.21
CA HIS A 1176 19.86 -42.50 -38.11
C HIS A 1176 19.87 -44.02 -38.34
N THR A 1177 20.39 -44.48 -39.48
CA THR A 1177 20.32 -45.89 -39.88
C THR A 1177 21.66 -46.58 -39.68
N ILE A 1178 21.63 -47.78 -39.10
CA ILE A 1178 22.78 -48.64 -38.87
C ILE A 1178 22.58 -49.93 -39.64
N ILE A 1179 23.52 -50.26 -40.52
CA ILE A 1179 23.50 -51.46 -41.34
C ILE A 1179 24.57 -52.40 -40.79
N LEU A 1180 24.15 -53.50 -40.18
CA LEU A 1180 25.03 -54.51 -39.59
C LEU A 1180 25.36 -55.58 -40.65
N ALA A 1181 26.64 -55.94 -40.76
CA ALA A 1181 27.13 -56.95 -41.69
C ALA A 1181 26.58 -58.35 -41.35
N PRO A 1182 26.38 -59.24 -42.35
CA PRO A 1182 25.83 -60.56 -42.12
C PRO A 1182 26.73 -61.40 -41.22
N THR A 1183 26.17 -61.94 -40.16
CA THR A 1183 26.83 -62.97 -39.35
C THR A 1183 25.99 -64.26 -39.37
N ASN A 1184 26.65 -65.42 -39.41
CA ASN A 1184 25.99 -66.73 -39.41
C ASN A 1184 25.55 -67.18 -38.00
N LEU A 1185 25.48 -66.25 -37.04
CA LEU A 1185 25.24 -66.52 -35.62
C LEU A 1185 24.17 -65.59 -35.06
N PHE A 1186 23.38 -66.06 -34.10
CA PHE A 1186 22.43 -65.21 -33.38
C PHE A 1186 23.19 -64.25 -32.45
N GLN A 1187 23.02 -62.95 -32.65
CA GLN A 1187 23.69 -61.89 -31.89
C GLN A 1187 22.66 -60.92 -31.31
N ILE A 1188 22.93 -60.43 -30.10
CA ILE A 1188 22.22 -59.29 -29.52
C ILE A 1188 23.11 -58.06 -29.65
N PHE A 1189 22.54 -56.95 -30.09
CA PHE A 1189 23.26 -55.70 -30.29
C PHE A 1189 22.85 -54.64 -29.26
N SER A 1190 23.81 -53.80 -28.86
CA SER A 1190 23.60 -52.61 -28.03
C SER A 1190 24.17 -51.39 -28.75
N PHE A 1191 23.35 -50.35 -28.91
CA PHE A 1191 23.71 -49.08 -29.54
C PHE A 1191 24.14 -48.08 -28.45
N GLY A 1192 25.32 -48.33 -27.87
CA GLY A 1192 25.84 -47.69 -26.66
C GLY A 1192 26.56 -48.71 -25.78
N GLN A 1193 27.35 -48.23 -24.82
CA GLN A 1193 28.08 -49.11 -23.90
C GLN A 1193 27.09 -49.88 -23.01
N PRO A 1194 27.10 -51.23 -23.02
CA PRO A 1194 26.16 -52.02 -22.24
C PRO A 1194 26.36 -51.79 -20.74
N GLY A 1195 25.29 -51.41 -20.03
CA GLY A 1195 25.30 -51.14 -18.58
C GLY A 1195 25.59 -49.69 -18.18
N GLY A 1196 25.73 -48.75 -19.13
CA GLY A 1196 25.49 -47.33 -18.87
C GLY A 1196 23.99 -47.02 -18.93
N ASP A 1197 23.53 -46.02 -18.17
CA ASP A 1197 22.11 -45.63 -18.08
C ASP A 1197 21.47 -45.16 -19.40
#